data_AF-A0AA38VKM0-F1
#
_entry.id   AF-A0AA38VKM0-F1
#
_cell.length_a   1.000
_cell.length_b   1.000
_cell.length_c   1.000
_cell.angle_alpha   90.00
_cell.angle_beta   90.00
_cell.angle_gamma   90.00
#
_symmetry.space_group_name_H-M   'P 1'
#
loop_
_entity.id
_entity.type
_entity.pdbx_description
1 polymer ?
#
loop_
_entity_poly.entity_id
_entity_poly.type
_entity_poly.pdbx_seq_one_letter_code
_entity_poly.pdbx_strand_id
1 'polypeptide(L)'
;MAAEAMDFSSIDLNTIYHVPRQRPAPQLDSDKMGASVSSYPPLGQVTQLQSGTVAWVAVLEVTEDLAGEAWEVALWHTAREAPDTWTETLFSLVKETPSDLQRAVPSSRRLYFAAEVPVNTSLTFTLKFRQGADRPWRWTRDELGMGDGTVIVNGHKTTESIAEDFGSIISDLDPSLQVKPAMSQAPGTRLWTIEGSVPAAKDEVSAFADIKLGLPWGSFLRWFALVRIWKPWLAPRHGKTHFSLDRDGVLLSFLSSSGQHLVLLAVSGMHDIMTVFQSSDSGRVMLHARNDGTTEGTATVIAAVGHDFESANAAVMYHARNLVHLNKKTTGEYDEELDALRKGVKAEWLENWYDGLGFCTWNALGQRLTDEKVINAVDALAEHNIKITSLIIDDNWQNIDYRGEGQFQHGWNDFEAEPKTFPKGLKDTVSRIREKHSNIQHVAVWHALLGYWAGLAPDGKLAKTYKTVEVVREDAQRRNLPLGGKMTVIAKEDVHKFYDDFYRFLSSCGIDGVKTDAQFMTDTLVSAKARRDLITEYLDAWTISSLRHFSVKAISCMSQTPDILFYSQLPRNRPAILCRNSDDFFPEIPSSHPWHVWANAHNSLFTQHLNVLPDWDMFQTVHDYSGFHAAARCVSGGPIYITDVPGEHNMDLISQMTGMTPRGKTVIFRPSVLGRSIDQYTDYHDDSLLKVGCYHGAAVTGTPILGVFNISSRPLTEIIPLTRFSGVTHSMHYVVRAHSTGLVSPLVTVDDATSKLTVSLGERGYEIFTAYPLVTFISEGGLGHVYVANLGLLGKMTGAAAIVASEIDLTDTGRVFLDTRVKALGVLGVFISKLPQIIIADSLMVTILGQPIPPHTVTISTADDRVLEIDVDTAWKEMGLSSGWSNEVEVKVYFAID
;
A
#
# COMPACT_ATOMS: atom_id res chain seq x y z
N MET A 1 2.22 -13.78 34.87
CA MET A 1 2.08 -12.46 35.54
C MET A 1 1.72 -11.47 34.45
N ALA A 2 0.56 -10.83 34.58
CA ALA A 2 0.03 -9.89 33.59
C ALA A 2 1.03 -8.75 33.34
N ALA A 3 1.17 -8.35 32.07
CA ALA A 3 1.86 -7.13 31.70
C ALA A 3 1.22 -5.97 32.47
N GLU A 4 2.02 -5.12 33.12
CA GLU A 4 1.52 -3.86 33.65
C GLU A 4 0.99 -3.04 32.47
N ALA A 5 -0.33 -2.97 32.36
CA ALA A 5 -1.01 -2.07 31.46
C ALA A 5 -0.66 -0.64 31.91
N MET A 6 0.20 0.03 31.14
CA MET A 6 0.34 1.49 31.26
C MET A 6 -1.03 2.11 31.00
N ASP A 7 -1.53 2.90 31.96
CA ASP A 7 -2.76 3.67 31.80
C ASP A 7 -2.53 4.79 30.78
N PHE A 8 -2.96 4.55 29.54
CA PHE A 8 -2.84 5.51 28.43
C PHE A 8 -3.96 6.57 28.42
N SER A 9 -4.88 6.57 29.39
CA SER A 9 -6.04 7.47 29.38
C SER A 9 -5.68 8.94 29.61
N SER A 10 -4.52 9.24 30.21
CA SER A 10 -4.04 10.61 30.49
C SER A 10 -3.00 11.14 29.51
N ILE A 11 -2.63 10.37 28.48
CA ILE A 11 -1.57 10.72 27.53
C ILE A 11 -2.17 11.15 26.20
N ASP A 12 -1.80 12.32 25.69
CA ASP A 12 -2.15 12.71 24.32
C ASP A 12 -1.36 11.87 23.31
N LEU A 13 -1.94 10.75 22.91
CA LEU A 13 -1.40 9.82 21.92
C LEU A 13 -1.09 10.51 20.57
N ASN A 14 -1.75 11.63 20.23
CA ASN A 14 -1.45 12.39 19.01
C ASN A 14 -0.06 13.04 19.09
N THR A 15 0.32 13.52 20.27
CA THR A 15 1.62 14.16 20.50
C THR A 15 2.76 13.14 20.56
N ILE A 16 2.51 11.94 21.11
CA ILE A 16 3.53 10.88 21.24
C ILE A 16 3.67 10.05 19.95
N TYR A 17 2.55 9.61 19.39
CA TYR A 17 2.52 8.69 18.25
C TYR A 17 2.20 9.40 16.93
N HIS A 18 1.93 10.70 16.87
CA HIS A 18 1.53 11.39 15.61
C HIS A 18 0.44 10.63 14.84
N VAL A 19 -0.40 9.88 15.56
CA VAL A 19 -1.57 9.19 15.05
C VAL A 19 -2.72 10.18 15.19
N PRO A 20 -3.26 10.73 14.09
CA PRO A 20 -4.43 11.58 14.19
C PRO A 20 -5.64 10.76 14.62
N ARG A 21 -6.47 11.35 15.47
CA ARG A 21 -7.79 10.79 15.80
C ARG A 21 -8.72 10.99 14.62
N GLN A 22 -9.55 10.00 14.34
CA GLN A 22 -10.64 10.15 13.38
C GLN A 22 -11.55 11.33 13.80
N ARG A 23 -12.14 12.00 12.81
CA ARG A 23 -13.16 13.02 13.08
C ARG A 23 -14.32 12.35 13.83
N PRO A 24 -14.79 12.88 14.97
CA PRO A 24 -15.94 12.31 15.67
C PRO A 24 -17.19 12.31 14.79
N ALA A 25 -18.02 11.29 14.93
CA ALA A 25 -19.33 11.27 14.29
C ALA A 25 -20.13 12.54 14.67
N PRO A 26 -20.89 13.14 13.74
CA PRO A 26 -21.77 14.26 14.07
C PRO A 26 -22.74 13.85 15.19
N GLN A 27 -23.01 14.75 16.14
CA GLN A 27 -24.08 14.53 17.12
C GLN A 27 -25.41 14.43 16.37
N LEU A 28 -25.94 13.21 16.29
CA LEU A 28 -27.26 12.97 15.73
C LEU A 28 -28.29 13.40 16.77
N ASP A 29 -29.07 14.43 16.44
CA ASP A 29 -30.23 14.83 17.24
C ASP A 29 -31.20 13.64 17.34
N SER A 30 -31.77 13.39 18.52
CA SER A 30 -32.58 12.19 18.79
C SER A 30 -33.87 12.10 17.98
N ASP A 31 -34.26 13.19 17.31
CA ASP A 31 -35.44 13.32 16.45
C ASP A 31 -35.17 13.02 14.96
N LYS A 32 -33.98 12.58 14.56
CA LYS A 32 -33.66 12.34 13.14
C LYS A 32 -34.31 11.06 12.60
N MET A 33 -35.13 11.22 11.55
CA MET A 33 -35.87 10.22 10.72
C MET A 33 -35.11 8.97 10.19
N GLY A 34 -33.93 8.60 10.70
CA GLY A 34 -33.23 7.37 10.26
C GLY A 34 -32.89 7.34 8.75
N ALA A 35 -32.60 8.49 8.15
CA ALA A 35 -32.32 8.64 6.72
C ALA A 35 -30.93 9.22 6.45
N SER A 36 -30.21 8.68 5.47
CA SER A 36 -28.92 9.17 4.99
C SER A 36 -28.83 9.12 3.47
N VAL A 37 -28.20 10.11 2.84
CA VAL A 37 -28.04 10.17 1.38
C VAL A 37 -26.58 10.30 0.98
N SER A 38 -26.19 9.53 -0.03
CA SER A 38 -24.88 9.56 -0.68
C SER A 38 -25.05 9.66 -2.19
N SER A 39 -24.02 10.12 -2.92
CA SER A 39 -24.09 10.27 -4.37
C SER A 39 -22.81 9.92 -5.10
N TYR A 40 -22.95 9.73 -6.41
CA TYR A 40 -21.90 9.88 -7.39
C TYR A 40 -22.27 10.99 -8.40
N PRO A 41 -21.36 11.94 -8.70
CA PRO A 41 -20.11 12.23 -7.99
C PRO A 41 -20.25 12.43 -6.46
N PRO A 42 -19.24 12.07 -5.66
CA PRO A 42 -19.30 12.15 -4.19
C PRO A 42 -19.17 13.58 -3.65
N LEU A 43 -19.84 13.83 -2.52
CA LEU A 43 -19.69 15.05 -1.73
C LEU A 43 -18.28 15.13 -1.08
N GLY A 44 -17.82 16.34 -0.76
CA GLY A 44 -16.53 16.60 -0.11
C GLY A 44 -15.29 16.43 -1.00
N GLN A 45 -15.43 15.77 -2.16
CA GLN A 45 -14.35 15.40 -3.06
C GLN A 45 -14.37 16.20 -4.36
N VAL A 46 -13.24 16.19 -5.08
CA VAL A 46 -13.15 16.72 -6.45
C VAL A 46 -13.17 15.54 -7.42
N THR A 47 -14.15 15.53 -8.33
CA THR A 47 -14.31 14.47 -9.34
C THR A 47 -14.01 15.03 -10.72
N GLN A 48 -13.06 14.41 -11.42
CA GLN A 48 -12.73 14.75 -12.80
C GLN A 48 -13.47 13.80 -13.75
N LEU A 49 -14.18 14.36 -14.73
CA LEU A 49 -14.98 13.64 -15.71
C LEU A 49 -14.55 14.02 -17.13
N GLN A 50 -14.76 13.11 -18.08
CA GLN A 50 -14.43 13.33 -19.49
C GLN A 50 -15.55 14.02 -20.28
N SER A 51 -16.82 13.77 -19.88
CA SER A 51 -18.00 14.29 -20.55
C SER A 51 -18.58 15.51 -19.85
N GLY A 52 -19.12 16.43 -20.65
CA GLY A 52 -19.85 17.61 -20.18
C GLY A 52 -21.26 17.30 -19.69
N THR A 53 -21.85 16.14 -19.97
CA THR A 53 -23.12 15.73 -19.36
C THR A 53 -22.84 14.73 -18.26
N VAL A 54 -23.17 15.09 -17.02
CA VAL A 54 -22.89 14.27 -15.85
C VAL A 54 -24.14 13.51 -15.45
N ALA A 55 -24.04 12.18 -15.45
CA ALA A 55 -25.07 11.30 -14.90
C ALA A 55 -24.91 11.20 -13.37
N TRP A 56 -25.78 11.91 -12.66
CA TRP A 56 -25.83 11.91 -11.20
C TRP A 56 -26.64 10.73 -10.71
N VAL A 57 -26.14 10.08 -9.67
CA VAL A 57 -26.88 9.03 -8.96
C VAL A 57 -26.78 9.32 -7.47
N ALA A 58 -27.92 9.33 -6.77
CA ALA A 58 -27.97 9.35 -5.32
C ALA A 58 -28.63 8.07 -4.79
N VAL A 59 -28.11 7.58 -3.67
CA VAL A 59 -28.73 6.52 -2.87
C VAL A 59 -29.18 7.14 -1.56
N LEU A 60 -30.46 7.00 -1.26
CA LEU A 60 -31.07 7.35 0.01
C LEU A 60 -31.33 6.06 0.79
N GLU A 61 -30.70 5.93 1.94
CA GLU A 61 -30.92 4.85 2.91
C GLU A 61 -31.90 5.33 3.96
N VAL A 62 -32.98 4.57 4.17
CA VAL A 62 -34.05 4.87 5.13
C VAL A 62 -34.43 3.60 5.88
N THR A 63 -35.04 3.71 7.06
CA THR A 63 -35.62 2.55 7.73
C THR A 63 -36.78 1.95 6.92
N GLU A 64 -36.99 0.65 7.04
CA GLU A 64 -37.98 -0.08 6.21
C GLU A 64 -39.41 0.49 6.34
N ASP A 65 -39.78 1.02 7.51
CA ASP A 65 -41.08 1.67 7.75
C ASP A 65 -41.26 2.98 6.98
N LEU A 66 -40.16 3.64 6.60
CA LEU A 66 -40.17 4.88 5.83
C LEU A 66 -39.93 4.66 4.33
N ALA A 67 -39.70 3.42 3.90
CA ALA A 67 -39.39 3.10 2.50
C ALA A 67 -40.52 3.44 1.52
N GLY A 68 -41.77 3.40 1.97
CA GLY A 68 -42.96 3.67 1.16
C GLY A 68 -43.31 5.15 1.00
N GLU A 69 -42.59 6.04 1.68
CA GLU A 69 -42.85 7.49 1.68
C GLU A 69 -42.41 8.14 0.36
N ALA A 70 -43.00 9.29 0.03
CA ALA A 70 -42.73 10.04 -1.20
C ALA A 70 -41.43 10.87 -1.10
N TRP A 71 -40.30 10.20 -0.92
CA TRP A 71 -39.00 10.84 -0.77
C TRP A 71 -38.58 11.63 -2.01
N GLU A 72 -38.00 12.81 -1.77
CA GLU A 72 -37.42 13.66 -2.78
C GLU A 72 -35.95 13.94 -2.46
N VAL A 73 -35.11 13.91 -3.49
CA VAL A 73 -33.68 14.27 -3.44
C VAL A 73 -33.42 15.31 -4.52
N ALA A 74 -32.70 16.38 -4.17
CA ALA A 74 -32.33 17.43 -5.11
C ALA A 74 -30.85 17.76 -5.03
N LEU A 75 -30.25 17.98 -6.21
CA LEU A 75 -28.94 18.59 -6.36
C LEU A 75 -29.09 20.10 -6.32
N TRP A 76 -28.30 20.73 -5.46
CA TRP A 76 -28.16 22.17 -5.41
C TRP A 76 -26.74 22.51 -5.89
N HIS A 77 -26.61 23.23 -7.00
CA HIS A 77 -25.33 23.42 -7.65
C HIS A 77 -25.13 24.82 -8.21
N THR A 78 -23.86 25.18 -8.41
CA THR A 78 -23.48 26.44 -9.05
C THR A 78 -22.28 26.22 -9.97
N ALA A 79 -22.34 26.85 -11.15
CA ALA A 79 -21.23 26.86 -12.09
C ALA A 79 -20.14 27.82 -11.60
N ARG A 80 -18.88 27.46 -11.80
CA ARG A 80 -17.76 28.30 -11.36
C ARG A 80 -17.77 29.69 -12.01
N GLU A 81 -18.27 29.79 -13.23
CA GLU A 81 -18.39 31.04 -13.97
C GLU A 81 -19.49 31.97 -13.41
N ALA A 82 -20.38 31.46 -12.56
CA ALA A 82 -21.50 32.19 -11.96
C ALA A 82 -21.74 31.77 -10.49
N PRO A 83 -20.76 31.98 -9.58
CA PRO A 83 -20.74 31.39 -8.24
C PRO A 83 -21.91 31.85 -7.33
N ASP A 84 -22.52 32.99 -7.64
CA ASP A 84 -23.65 33.55 -6.89
C ASP A 84 -25.02 33.03 -7.39
N THR A 85 -25.03 32.23 -8.46
CA THR A 85 -26.26 31.69 -9.06
C THR A 85 -26.34 30.20 -8.79
N TRP A 86 -27.16 29.84 -7.81
CA TRP A 86 -27.44 28.44 -7.48
C TRP A 86 -28.70 27.95 -8.19
N THR A 87 -28.62 26.73 -8.71
CA THR A 87 -29.69 26.07 -9.44
C THR A 87 -30.09 24.79 -8.71
N GLU A 88 -31.39 24.54 -8.64
CA GLU A 88 -31.92 23.26 -8.17
C GLU A 88 -32.11 22.30 -9.33
N THR A 89 -31.80 21.03 -9.12
CA THR A 89 -32.21 19.96 -10.01
C THR A 89 -32.77 18.83 -9.19
N LEU A 90 -34.08 18.62 -9.30
CA LEU A 90 -34.78 17.53 -8.63
C LEU A 90 -34.41 16.21 -9.29
N PHE A 91 -34.06 15.20 -8.50
CA PHE A 91 -33.77 13.87 -9.02
C PHE A 91 -35.06 13.08 -9.19
N SER A 92 -35.04 12.18 -10.17
CA SER A 92 -36.13 11.22 -10.39
C SER A 92 -35.80 9.89 -9.74
N LEU A 93 -36.77 9.25 -9.09
CA LEU A 93 -36.63 7.89 -8.60
C LEU A 93 -36.44 6.92 -9.78
N VAL A 94 -35.40 6.08 -9.73
CA VAL A 94 -35.03 5.17 -10.83
C VAL A 94 -35.12 3.71 -10.43
N LYS A 95 -35.42 2.86 -11.43
CA LYS A 95 -35.44 1.40 -11.29
C LYS A 95 -34.10 0.74 -11.64
N GLU A 96 -33.37 1.34 -12.57
CA GLU A 96 -31.99 0.94 -12.85
C GLU A 96 -31.11 1.47 -11.73
N THR A 97 -30.38 0.57 -11.09
CA THR A 97 -29.64 0.86 -9.86
C THR A 97 -28.18 0.45 -10.03
N PRO A 98 -27.25 1.17 -9.37
CA PRO A 98 -25.92 0.62 -9.10
C PRO A 98 -26.03 -0.81 -8.55
N SER A 99 -25.08 -1.66 -8.89
CA SER A 99 -25.02 -3.02 -8.37
C SER A 99 -24.83 -3.01 -6.86
N ASP A 100 -25.62 -3.83 -6.17
CA ASP A 100 -25.50 -4.10 -4.74
C ASP A 100 -24.99 -5.54 -4.55
N LEU A 101 -23.74 -5.66 -4.12
CA LEU A 101 -23.07 -6.94 -3.93
C LEU A 101 -22.87 -7.27 -2.45
N GLN A 102 -23.49 -6.50 -1.55
CA GLN A 102 -23.42 -6.72 -0.11
C GLN A 102 -24.72 -7.36 0.37
N ARG A 103 -24.71 -7.96 1.58
CA ARG A 103 -25.92 -8.51 2.16
C ARG A 103 -26.88 -7.38 2.50
N ALA A 104 -28.15 -7.52 2.11
CA ALA A 104 -29.18 -6.57 2.48
C ALA A 104 -29.28 -6.47 4.01
N VAL A 105 -29.35 -5.23 4.53
CA VAL A 105 -29.58 -4.96 5.94
C VAL A 105 -31.10 -4.98 6.17
N PRO A 106 -31.68 -5.93 6.93
CA PRO A 106 -33.13 -6.10 7.00
C PRO A 106 -33.91 -4.89 7.54
N SER A 107 -33.24 -3.99 8.28
CA SER A 107 -33.84 -2.80 8.89
C SER A 107 -33.76 -1.54 8.03
N SER A 108 -33.15 -1.61 6.83
CA SER A 108 -32.90 -0.45 5.98
C SER A 108 -33.21 -0.74 4.51
N ARG A 109 -33.80 0.24 3.83
CA ARG A 109 -34.10 0.22 2.40
C ARG A 109 -33.27 1.28 1.68
N ARG A 110 -32.74 0.91 0.50
CA ARG A 110 -32.10 1.84 -0.44
C ARG A 110 -33.09 2.29 -1.52
N LEU A 111 -33.21 3.60 -1.69
CA LEU A 111 -33.96 4.26 -2.77
C LEU A 111 -32.97 4.98 -3.68
N TYR A 112 -33.06 4.76 -4.99
CA TYR A 112 -32.12 5.32 -5.96
C TYR A 112 -32.76 6.43 -6.77
N PHE A 113 -32.02 7.52 -6.89
CA PHE A 113 -32.44 8.73 -7.57
C PHE A 113 -31.39 9.12 -8.60
N ALA A 114 -31.81 9.61 -9.77
CA ALA A 114 -30.89 10.05 -10.81
C ALA A 114 -31.31 11.38 -11.45
N ALA A 115 -30.33 12.09 -12.00
CA ALA A 115 -30.52 13.25 -12.85
C ALA A 115 -29.36 13.41 -13.82
N GLU A 116 -29.59 14.11 -14.92
CA GLU A 116 -28.52 14.55 -15.82
C GLU A 116 -28.38 16.06 -15.72
N VAL A 117 -27.14 16.52 -15.50
CA VAL A 117 -26.84 17.95 -15.42
C VAL A 117 -25.67 18.26 -16.34
N PRO A 118 -25.83 19.22 -17.28
CA PRO A 118 -24.72 19.67 -18.10
C PRO A 118 -23.75 20.51 -17.26
N VAL A 119 -22.46 20.27 -17.46
CA VAL A 119 -21.32 20.94 -16.83
C VAL A 119 -20.36 21.34 -17.94
N ASN A 120 -20.18 22.64 -18.13
CA ASN A 120 -19.28 23.15 -19.17
C ASN A 120 -17.81 22.97 -18.78
N THR A 121 -17.41 23.53 -17.64
CA THR A 121 -16.02 23.49 -17.15
C THR A 121 -15.94 22.85 -15.77
N SER A 122 -16.65 23.42 -14.81
CA SER A 122 -16.64 22.94 -13.43
C SER A 122 -17.87 23.43 -12.68
N LEU A 123 -18.30 22.64 -11.70
CA LEU A 123 -19.49 22.88 -10.92
C LEU A 123 -19.23 22.49 -9.46
N THR A 124 -19.69 23.31 -8.52
CA THR A 124 -19.72 22.98 -7.09
C THR A 124 -21.13 22.61 -6.69
N PHE A 125 -21.30 21.59 -5.85
CA PHE A 125 -22.62 21.08 -5.50
C PHE A 125 -22.74 20.57 -4.09
N THR A 126 -23.99 20.54 -3.62
CA THR A 126 -24.41 19.87 -2.40
C THR A 126 -25.75 19.18 -2.64
N LEU A 127 -26.24 18.43 -1.65
CA LEU A 127 -27.50 17.69 -1.75
C LEU A 127 -28.46 18.09 -0.62
N LYS A 128 -29.75 17.95 -0.92
CA LYS A 128 -30.82 18.03 0.06
C LYS A 128 -31.89 16.98 -0.21
N PHE A 129 -32.58 16.57 0.85
CA PHE A 129 -33.60 15.53 0.80
C PHE A 129 -34.78 15.85 1.74
N ARG A 130 -35.96 15.30 1.45
CA ARG A 130 -37.15 15.43 2.30
C ARG A 130 -38.14 14.28 2.10
N GLN A 131 -38.92 14.00 3.14
CA GLN A 131 -39.99 13.00 3.11
C GLN A 131 -41.29 13.67 2.62
N GLY A 132 -41.45 13.81 1.31
CA GLY A 132 -42.63 14.44 0.71
C GLY A 132 -42.53 15.97 0.56
N ALA A 133 -43.33 16.49 -0.37
CA ALA A 133 -43.28 17.89 -0.78
C ALA A 133 -43.74 18.90 0.30
N ASP A 134 -44.49 18.42 1.29
CA ASP A 134 -45.03 19.16 2.43
C ASP A 134 -44.05 19.28 3.61
N ARG A 135 -42.94 18.53 3.59
CA ARG A 135 -41.89 18.59 4.60
C ARG A 135 -40.77 19.56 4.20
N PRO A 136 -40.07 20.17 5.17
CA PRO A 136 -38.92 21.02 4.88
C PRO A 136 -37.75 20.21 4.31
N TRP A 137 -36.97 20.85 3.43
CA TRP A 137 -35.71 20.30 2.95
C TRP A 137 -34.69 20.18 4.08
N ARG A 138 -33.97 19.06 4.09
CA ARG A 138 -32.83 18.81 4.97
C ARG A 138 -31.56 18.75 4.14
N TRP A 139 -30.49 19.40 4.59
CA TRP A 139 -29.24 19.51 3.86
C TRP A 139 -28.24 18.46 4.32
N THR A 140 -27.55 17.80 3.39
CA THR A 140 -26.52 16.81 3.74
C THR A 140 -25.38 17.39 4.56
N ARG A 141 -25.03 18.66 4.34
CA ARG A 141 -24.02 19.35 5.15
C ARG A 141 -24.41 19.40 6.63
N ASP A 142 -25.66 19.70 6.93
CA ASP A 142 -26.15 19.87 8.30
C ASP A 142 -26.43 18.50 8.94
N GLU A 143 -26.87 17.53 8.13
CA GLU A 143 -27.22 16.19 8.61
C GLU A 143 -26.02 15.26 8.77
N LEU A 144 -25.11 15.30 7.81
CA LEU A 144 -23.98 14.38 7.67
C LEU A 144 -22.63 15.06 7.87
N GLY A 145 -22.57 16.39 8.04
CA GLY A 145 -21.29 17.10 8.20
C GLY A 145 -20.37 17.02 6.97
N MET A 146 -20.93 16.66 5.81
CA MET A 146 -20.21 16.52 4.53
C MET A 146 -20.06 17.87 3.86
N GLY A 147 -18.85 18.15 3.34
CA GLY A 147 -18.60 19.35 2.55
C GLY A 147 -19.18 19.26 1.14
N ASP A 148 -19.19 20.38 0.43
CA ASP A 148 -19.61 20.42 -0.97
C ASP A 148 -18.66 19.60 -1.85
N GLY A 149 -19.22 18.96 -2.87
CA GLY A 149 -18.47 18.28 -3.91
C GLY A 149 -18.11 19.25 -5.05
N THR A 150 -17.09 18.90 -5.82
CA THR A 150 -16.70 19.65 -7.03
C THR A 150 -16.56 18.70 -8.20
N VAL A 151 -17.14 19.05 -9.34
CA VAL A 151 -16.93 18.35 -10.61
C VAL A 151 -16.11 19.23 -11.53
N ILE A 152 -15.14 18.62 -12.21
CA ILE A 152 -14.35 19.27 -13.27
C ILE A 152 -14.49 18.42 -14.53
N VAL A 153 -14.88 19.04 -15.63
CA VAL A 153 -14.92 18.39 -16.94
C VAL A 153 -13.57 18.62 -17.63
N ASN A 154 -12.75 17.59 -17.58
CA ASN A 154 -11.53 17.49 -18.34
C ASN A 154 -11.87 16.77 -19.64
N GLY A 155 -12.26 17.52 -20.69
CA GLY A 155 -12.34 16.95 -22.05
C GLY A 155 -10.98 16.38 -22.49
N HIS A 156 -10.87 15.91 -23.74
CA HIS A 156 -9.61 15.37 -24.30
C HIS A 156 -8.50 16.43 -24.41
N LYS A 157 -7.91 16.80 -23.27
CA LYS A 157 -6.83 17.79 -23.16
C LYS A 157 -5.51 17.10 -23.50
N THR A 158 -4.80 17.65 -24.48
CA THR A 158 -3.49 17.18 -24.91
C THR A 158 -2.38 17.83 -24.07
N THR A 159 -1.15 17.33 -24.18
CA THR A 159 0.04 17.96 -23.58
C THR A 159 0.25 19.42 -24.03
N GLU A 160 -0.24 19.78 -25.21
CA GLU A 160 -0.16 21.15 -25.76
C GLU A 160 -0.95 22.16 -24.92
N SER A 161 -1.99 21.72 -24.22
CA SER A 161 -2.76 22.57 -23.29
C SER A 161 -2.04 22.87 -21.96
N ILE A 162 -0.91 22.18 -21.69
CA ILE A 162 -0.07 22.45 -20.52
C ILE A 162 0.91 23.56 -20.90
N ALA A 163 1.07 24.56 -20.03
CA ALA A 163 1.96 25.67 -20.28
C ALA A 163 3.43 25.23 -20.44
N GLU A 164 4.15 25.86 -21.37
CA GLU A 164 5.55 25.54 -21.64
C GLU A 164 6.50 26.15 -20.61
N ASP A 165 6.16 27.38 -20.18
CA ASP A 165 6.91 28.13 -19.21
C ASP A 165 6.47 27.77 -17.78
N PHE A 166 7.41 27.33 -16.97
CA PHE A 166 7.18 27.01 -15.56
C PHE A 166 6.79 28.24 -14.73
N GLY A 167 7.26 29.44 -15.12
CA GLY A 167 6.88 30.69 -14.45
C GLY A 167 5.37 30.98 -14.50
N SER A 168 4.67 30.47 -15.52
CA SER A 168 3.20 30.55 -15.60
C SER A 168 2.46 29.55 -14.69
N ILE A 169 3.16 28.49 -14.26
CA ILE A 169 2.62 27.45 -13.38
C ILE A 169 2.84 27.83 -11.91
N ILE A 170 3.92 28.55 -11.58
CA ILE A 170 4.25 28.97 -10.22
C ILE A 170 4.19 30.50 -10.11
N SER A 171 3.22 31.03 -9.38
CA SER A 171 3.13 32.44 -9.07
C SER A 171 4.19 32.87 -8.05
N ASP A 172 4.82 34.01 -8.31
CA ASP A 172 5.92 34.59 -7.53
C ASP A 172 7.12 33.64 -7.39
N LEU A 173 7.45 32.95 -8.49
CA LEU A 173 8.66 32.15 -8.65
C LEU A 173 9.90 32.99 -8.33
N ASP A 174 10.77 32.47 -7.47
CA ASP A 174 12.00 33.17 -7.09
C ASP A 174 12.99 33.23 -8.26
N PRO A 175 13.45 34.43 -8.67
CA PRO A 175 14.31 34.60 -9.84
C PRO A 175 15.72 34.04 -9.64
N SER A 176 16.11 33.67 -8.41
CA SER A 176 17.40 33.01 -8.14
C SER A 176 17.41 31.53 -8.55
N LEU A 177 16.23 30.92 -8.72
CA LEU A 177 16.10 29.52 -9.13
C LEU A 177 16.35 29.36 -10.63
N GLN A 178 17.17 28.38 -10.99
CA GLN A 178 17.36 27.99 -12.38
C GLN A 178 16.35 26.91 -12.76
N VAL A 179 15.50 27.19 -13.74
CA VAL A 179 14.49 26.24 -14.23
C VAL A 179 14.86 25.76 -15.62
N LYS A 180 14.97 24.44 -15.78
CA LYS A 180 15.37 23.78 -17.03
C LYS A 180 14.27 22.80 -17.45
N PRO A 181 13.65 22.94 -18.63
CA PRO A 181 12.71 21.94 -19.13
C PRO A 181 13.43 20.61 -19.38
N ALA A 182 12.72 19.51 -19.17
CA ALA A 182 13.22 18.16 -19.40
C ALA A 182 12.19 17.33 -20.19
N MET A 183 12.67 16.33 -20.92
CA MET A 183 11.80 15.43 -21.67
C MET A 183 11.13 14.44 -20.70
N SER A 184 9.79 14.43 -20.68
CA SER A 184 9.05 13.45 -19.88
C SER A 184 9.02 12.08 -20.56
N GLN A 185 9.18 11.03 -19.77
CA GLN A 185 8.99 9.63 -20.17
C GLN A 185 7.57 9.13 -19.88
N ALA A 186 6.74 9.92 -19.20
CA ALA A 186 5.34 9.59 -18.91
C ALA A 186 4.41 10.33 -19.89
N PRO A 187 3.36 9.66 -20.39
CA PRO A 187 2.44 10.26 -21.36
C PRO A 187 1.71 11.48 -20.77
N GLY A 188 1.37 12.45 -21.62
CA GLY A 188 0.50 13.57 -21.23
C GLY A 188 1.09 14.55 -20.19
N THR A 189 2.42 14.57 -20.02
CA THR A 189 3.08 15.40 -18.99
C THR A 189 4.16 16.31 -19.55
N ARG A 190 4.36 17.46 -18.88
CA ARG A 190 5.54 18.32 -19.04
C ARG A 190 6.36 18.30 -17.76
N LEU A 191 7.68 18.44 -17.88
CA LEU A 191 8.65 18.16 -16.81
C LEU A 191 9.73 19.25 -16.78
N TRP A 192 10.16 19.64 -15.57
CA TRP A 192 11.23 20.61 -15.34
C TRP A 192 12.13 20.16 -14.19
N THR A 193 13.41 20.53 -14.27
CA THR A 193 14.37 20.49 -13.16
C THR A 193 14.58 21.92 -12.66
N ILE A 194 14.44 22.12 -11.35
CA ILE A 194 14.62 23.39 -10.65
C ILE A 194 15.82 23.26 -9.73
N GLU A 195 16.75 24.21 -9.84
CA GLU A 195 18.02 24.20 -9.13
C GLU A 195 18.23 25.51 -8.36
N GLY A 196 18.69 25.41 -7.11
CA GLY A 196 19.07 26.54 -6.26
C GLY A 196 20.43 26.31 -5.59
N SER A 197 21.23 27.38 -5.44
CA SER A 197 22.55 27.30 -4.80
C SER A 197 22.45 27.07 -3.30
N VAL A 198 23.31 26.21 -2.76
CA VAL A 198 23.46 25.96 -1.32
C VAL A 198 24.94 26.13 -0.94
N PRO A 199 25.28 27.00 0.03
CA PRO A 199 26.67 27.21 0.44
C PRO A 199 27.35 25.92 0.91
N ALA A 200 28.69 25.87 0.88
CA ALA A 200 29.46 24.75 1.40
C ALA A 200 29.36 24.64 2.94
N ALA A 201 29.42 23.41 3.46
CA ALA A 201 29.66 23.18 4.88
C ALA A 201 31.01 23.79 5.31
N LYS A 202 31.07 24.27 6.55
CA LYS A 202 32.30 24.82 7.15
C LYS A 202 32.73 23.90 8.28
N ASP A 203 33.93 23.36 8.14
CA ASP A 203 34.49 22.35 9.05
C ASP A 203 33.56 21.13 9.18
N GLU A 204 32.97 20.94 10.37
CA GLU A 204 32.01 19.86 10.67
C GLU A 204 30.55 20.34 10.76
N VAL A 205 30.28 21.59 10.39
CA VAL A 205 28.94 22.21 10.49
C VAL A 205 28.34 22.36 9.09
N SER A 206 27.12 21.86 8.90
CA SER A 206 26.39 22.01 7.64
C SER A 206 26.11 23.46 7.31
N ALA A 207 25.99 23.73 6.02
CA ALA A 207 25.34 24.94 5.54
C ALA A 207 23.89 24.66 5.17
N PHE A 208 23.06 25.69 5.23
CA PHE A 208 21.65 25.62 4.91
C PHE A 208 21.25 26.74 3.95
N ALA A 209 20.24 26.48 3.13
CA ALA A 209 19.60 27.49 2.29
C ALA A 209 18.08 27.29 2.33
N ASP A 210 17.37 28.39 2.57
CA ASP A 210 15.91 28.47 2.50
C ASP A 210 15.53 29.30 1.27
N ILE A 211 14.91 28.65 0.28
CA ILE A 211 14.65 29.26 -1.03
C ILE A 211 13.15 29.19 -1.31
N LYS A 212 12.53 30.32 -1.65
CA LYS A 212 11.11 30.33 -2.00
C LYS A 212 10.92 29.72 -3.39
N LEU A 213 10.05 28.71 -3.54
CA LEU A 213 9.65 28.24 -4.87
C LEU A 213 8.49 29.07 -5.41
N GLY A 214 7.46 29.33 -4.59
CA GLY A 214 6.29 30.13 -4.99
C GLY A 214 4.96 29.42 -4.71
N LEU A 215 3.89 29.84 -5.40
CA LEU A 215 2.54 29.30 -5.21
C LEU A 215 1.97 28.70 -6.51
N PRO A 216 1.57 27.41 -6.53
CA PRO A 216 0.99 26.79 -7.71
C PRO A 216 -0.26 27.52 -8.23
N TRP A 217 -0.19 27.98 -9.49
CA TRP A 217 -1.20 28.73 -10.25
C TRP A 217 -1.80 29.95 -9.54
N GLY A 218 -1.17 30.43 -8.46
CA GLY A 218 -1.73 31.44 -7.56
C GLY A 218 -2.91 30.95 -6.71
N SER A 219 -3.56 29.85 -7.09
CA SER A 219 -4.62 29.17 -6.34
C SER A 219 -4.82 27.73 -6.84
N PHE A 220 -5.22 26.83 -5.94
CA PHE A 220 -5.50 25.42 -6.21
C PHE A 220 -6.70 24.94 -5.38
N LEU A 221 -7.24 23.77 -5.69
CA LEU A 221 -8.42 23.20 -5.03
C LEU A 221 -8.08 22.29 -3.86
N ARG A 222 -7.02 21.49 -4.04
CA ARG A 222 -6.54 20.48 -3.10
C ARG A 222 -5.04 20.34 -3.21
N TRP A 223 -4.42 19.87 -2.15
CA TRP A 223 -3.03 19.44 -2.16
C TRP A 223 -2.83 18.18 -1.32
N PHE A 224 -1.76 17.47 -1.65
CA PHE A 224 -1.25 16.27 -1.00
C PHE A 224 0.25 16.42 -0.79
N ALA A 225 0.76 15.91 0.32
CA ALA A 225 2.18 15.82 0.57
C ALA A 225 2.53 14.51 1.29
N LEU A 226 3.72 13.99 1.01
CA LEU A 226 4.39 13.04 1.89
C LEU A 226 5.42 13.78 2.72
N VAL A 227 5.18 13.82 4.03
CA VAL A 227 6.04 14.52 5.00
C VAL A 227 6.78 13.53 5.87
N ARG A 228 7.95 13.96 6.34
CA ARG A 228 8.76 13.24 7.31
C ARG A 228 8.16 13.46 8.69
N ILE A 229 7.15 12.67 9.06
CA ILE A 229 6.46 12.81 10.36
C ILE A 229 7.43 12.79 11.55
N TRP A 230 8.54 12.08 11.35
CA TRP A 230 9.82 12.23 12.03
C TRP A 230 10.88 11.55 11.14
N LYS A 231 12.12 11.43 11.62
CA LYS A 231 13.27 11.01 10.81
C LYS A 231 13.08 9.70 10.00
N PRO A 232 12.57 8.58 10.53
CA PRO A 232 12.50 7.31 9.80
C PRO A 232 11.28 7.09 8.90
N TRP A 233 10.20 7.87 9.06
CA TRP A 233 8.91 7.56 8.43
C TRP A 233 8.35 8.76 7.67
N LEU A 234 7.84 8.47 6.47
CA LEU A 234 6.93 9.32 5.73
C LEU A 234 5.50 9.08 6.20
N ALA A 235 4.67 10.13 6.17
CA ALA A 235 3.23 9.98 6.21
C ALA A 235 2.53 11.07 5.40
N PRO A 236 1.25 10.88 5.08
CA PRO A 236 0.51 11.80 4.22
C PRO A 236 0.06 13.05 4.98
N ARG A 237 -0.06 14.15 4.24
CA ARG A 237 -0.77 15.39 4.60
C ARG A 237 -1.61 15.84 3.43
N HIS A 238 -2.76 16.42 3.72
CA HIS A 238 -3.63 16.98 2.71
C HIS A 238 -4.17 18.33 3.16
N GLY A 239 -4.72 19.06 2.21
CA GLY A 239 -5.52 20.23 2.50
C GLY A 239 -6.24 20.74 1.27
N LYS A 240 -6.90 21.88 1.46
CA LYS A 240 -7.80 22.47 0.47
C LYS A 240 -7.08 23.56 -0.31
N THR A 241 -7.43 24.82 -0.06
CA THR A 241 -6.97 25.98 -0.83
C THR A 241 -5.79 26.72 -0.19
N HIS A 242 -5.38 26.35 1.02
CA HIS A 242 -4.23 26.89 1.73
C HIS A 242 -3.21 25.79 1.98
N PHE A 243 -1.97 26.00 1.55
CA PHE A 243 -0.88 25.04 1.72
C PHE A 243 -0.13 25.31 3.02
N SER A 244 -0.03 24.30 3.87
CA SER A 244 0.73 24.39 5.11
C SER A 244 1.25 23.02 5.47
N LEU A 245 2.52 22.93 5.84
CA LEU A 245 3.16 21.71 6.30
C LEU A 245 3.52 21.86 7.78
N ASP A 246 3.21 20.83 8.56
CA ASP A 246 3.65 20.69 9.95
C ASP A 246 5.06 20.09 10.07
N ARG A 247 5.56 19.50 8.97
CA ARG A 247 6.82 18.76 8.87
C ARG A 247 7.42 18.88 7.47
N ASP A 248 8.71 18.62 7.36
CA ASP A 248 9.43 18.64 6.07
C ASP A 248 8.80 17.66 5.06
N GLY A 249 8.44 18.16 3.88
CA GLY A 249 7.89 17.40 2.76
C GLY A 249 8.96 16.82 1.84
N VAL A 250 8.72 15.65 1.26
CA VAL A 250 9.58 15.03 0.22
C VAL A 250 8.91 15.06 -1.15
N LEU A 251 7.60 14.82 -1.17
CA LEU A 251 6.75 14.85 -2.37
C LEU A 251 5.57 15.78 -2.09
N LEU A 252 5.25 16.68 -3.02
CA LEU A 252 4.03 17.50 -2.98
C LEU A 252 3.23 17.27 -4.25
N SER A 253 1.91 17.39 -4.16
CA SER A 253 1.03 17.50 -5.32
C SER A 253 -0.10 18.49 -5.10
N PHE A 254 -0.47 19.21 -6.16
CA PHE A 254 -1.53 20.20 -6.17
C PHE A 254 -2.50 19.94 -7.31
N LEU A 255 -3.79 20.06 -7.03
CA LEU A 255 -4.86 20.00 -8.02
C LEU A 255 -5.31 21.41 -8.39
N SER A 256 -5.09 21.78 -9.65
CA SER A 256 -5.54 23.07 -10.16
C SER A 256 -7.06 23.11 -10.29
N SER A 257 -7.58 24.32 -10.35
CA SER A 257 -9.00 24.57 -10.62
C SER A 257 -9.43 24.20 -12.05
N SER A 258 -8.49 23.92 -12.95
CA SER A 258 -8.71 23.43 -14.32
C SER A 258 -8.54 21.91 -14.44
N GLY A 259 -8.32 21.20 -13.33
CA GLY A 259 -8.12 19.76 -13.30
C GLY A 259 -6.73 19.31 -13.77
N GLN A 260 -5.71 20.15 -13.61
CA GLN A 260 -4.31 19.77 -13.84
C GLN A 260 -3.64 19.41 -12.51
N HIS A 261 -2.70 18.48 -12.55
CA HIS A 261 -1.94 18.02 -11.40
C HIS A 261 -0.51 18.51 -11.53
N LEU A 262 -0.03 19.23 -10.51
CA LEU A 262 1.39 19.54 -10.36
C LEU A 262 1.94 18.57 -9.33
N VAL A 263 3.05 17.90 -9.63
CA VAL A 263 3.81 17.08 -8.68
C VAL A 263 5.20 17.66 -8.55
N LEU A 264 5.66 17.87 -7.32
CA LEU A 264 6.98 18.37 -6.97
C LEU A 264 7.71 17.31 -6.13
N LEU A 265 8.95 17.00 -6.51
CA LEU A 265 9.79 16.03 -5.82
C LEU A 265 11.12 16.69 -5.44
N ALA A 266 11.45 16.70 -4.16
CA ALA A 266 12.72 17.19 -3.66
C ALA A 266 13.75 16.06 -3.69
N VAL A 267 14.75 16.17 -4.57
CA VAL A 267 15.78 15.14 -4.76
C VAL A 267 16.90 15.36 -3.73
N SER A 268 17.31 14.29 -3.08
CA SER A 268 18.35 14.31 -2.03
C SER A 268 19.42 13.25 -2.25
N GLY A 269 20.51 13.31 -1.50
CA GLY A 269 21.60 12.33 -1.52
C GLY A 269 22.56 12.47 -2.70
N MET A 270 22.43 13.52 -3.51
CA MET A 270 23.40 13.86 -4.55
C MET A 270 24.39 14.89 -4.01
N HIS A 271 25.69 14.61 -4.13
CA HIS A 271 26.77 15.51 -3.68
C HIS A 271 26.59 16.00 -2.23
N ASP A 272 26.16 15.13 -1.33
CA ASP A 272 25.94 15.44 0.09
C ASP A 272 24.87 16.52 0.35
N ILE A 273 23.94 16.72 -0.58
CA ILE A 273 22.82 17.66 -0.45
C ILE A 273 21.53 16.91 -0.09
N MET A 274 20.88 17.34 0.98
CA MET A 274 19.49 16.98 1.30
C MET A 274 18.58 18.16 0.99
N THR A 275 17.56 17.95 0.17
CA THR A 275 16.52 18.95 -0.15
C THR A 275 15.17 18.45 0.34
N VAL A 276 14.42 19.29 1.04
CA VAL A 276 13.04 19.03 1.48
C VAL A 276 12.17 20.26 1.26
N PHE A 277 10.85 20.09 1.35
CA PHE A 277 9.88 21.17 1.25
C PHE A 277 9.41 21.63 2.62
N GLN A 278 9.18 22.93 2.75
CA GLN A 278 8.49 23.57 3.87
C GLN A 278 7.39 24.51 3.33
N SER A 279 6.59 25.08 4.22
CA SER A 279 5.60 26.10 3.87
C SER A 279 5.88 27.42 4.58
N SER A 280 5.68 28.54 3.89
CA SER A 280 5.62 29.86 4.56
C SER A 280 4.27 30.09 5.22
N ASP A 281 4.18 31.07 6.13
CA ASP A 281 2.91 31.52 6.73
C ASP A 281 1.88 32.01 5.68
N SER A 282 2.37 32.47 4.52
CA SER A 282 1.56 32.88 3.37
C SER A 282 1.15 31.71 2.46
N GLY A 283 1.45 30.47 2.85
CA GLY A 283 1.10 29.26 2.14
C GLY A 283 1.89 29.01 0.87
N ARG A 284 3.13 29.51 0.77
CA ARG A 284 4.02 29.25 -0.38
C ARG A 284 4.91 28.05 -0.13
N VAL A 285 5.26 27.38 -1.22
CA VAL A 285 6.23 26.28 -1.20
C VAL A 285 7.62 26.88 -1.00
N MET A 286 8.30 26.39 0.04
CA MET A 286 9.68 26.71 0.38
C MET A 286 10.55 25.47 0.19
N LEU A 287 11.77 25.66 -0.30
CA LEU A 287 12.82 24.65 -0.32
C LEU A 287 13.69 24.88 0.91
N HIS A 288 13.93 23.84 1.67
CA HIS A 288 14.92 23.82 2.74
C HIS A 288 16.00 22.82 2.35
N ALA A 289 17.22 23.29 2.16
CA ALA A 289 18.34 22.45 1.73
C ALA A 289 19.48 22.47 2.76
N ARG A 290 20.00 21.29 3.09
CA ARG A 290 21.21 21.08 3.90
C ARG A 290 22.33 20.64 2.98
N ASN A 291 23.46 21.34 3.01
CA ASN A 291 24.69 20.94 2.36
C ASN A 291 25.69 20.44 3.41
N ASP A 292 26.02 19.16 3.31
CA ASP A 292 27.08 18.57 4.11
C ASP A 292 28.44 18.60 3.39
N GLY A 293 28.48 18.77 2.07
CA GLY A 293 29.67 18.86 1.22
C GLY A 293 30.62 20.02 1.55
N THR A 294 31.92 19.85 1.26
CA THR A 294 32.96 20.88 1.45
C THR A 294 33.01 21.93 0.34
N THR A 295 32.13 21.82 -0.65
CA THR A 295 32.00 22.75 -1.78
C THR A 295 30.56 23.25 -1.87
N GLU A 296 30.38 24.40 -2.53
CA GLU A 296 29.04 24.88 -2.87
C GLU A 296 28.31 23.81 -3.69
N GLY A 297 27.04 23.59 -3.37
CA GLY A 297 26.22 22.54 -3.95
C GLY A 297 24.91 23.09 -4.52
N THR A 298 24.05 22.18 -4.96
CA THR A 298 22.80 22.53 -5.63
C THR A 298 21.64 21.76 -5.03
N ALA A 299 20.65 22.47 -4.51
CA ALA A 299 19.35 21.91 -4.17
C ALA A 299 18.60 21.60 -5.48
N THR A 300 18.06 20.39 -5.62
CA THR A 300 17.40 19.93 -6.84
C THR A 300 15.95 19.54 -6.56
N VAL A 301 15.03 20.14 -7.32
CA VAL A 301 13.61 19.80 -7.34
C VAL A 301 13.20 19.41 -8.75
N ILE A 302 12.35 18.40 -8.87
CA ILE A 302 11.74 18.02 -10.14
C ILE A 302 10.26 18.38 -10.06
N ALA A 303 9.75 19.05 -11.09
CA ALA A 303 8.35 19.38 -11.23
C ALA A 303 7.76 18.73 -12.47
N ALA A 304 6.59 18.12 -12.36
CA ALA A 304 5.82 17.66 -13.51
C ALA A 304 4.37 18.16 -13.43
N VAL A 305 3.82 18.53 -14.59
CA VAL A 305 2.39 18.84 -14.73
C VAL A 305 1.75 17.88 -15.72
N GLY A 306 0.57 17.36 -15.38
CA GLY A 306 -0.23 16.48 -16.22
C GLY A 306 -1.74 16.62 -15.99
N HIS A 307 -2.54 15.93 -16.80
CA HIS A 307 -4.00 15.83 -16.63
C HIS A 307 -4.42 14.65 -15.74
N ASP A 308 -3.45 13.85 -15.33
CA ASP A 308 -3.58 12.70 -14.45
C ASP A 308 -2.43 12.72 -13.43
N PHE A 309 -2.75 12.43 -12.17
CA PHE A 309 -1.76 12.43 -11.09
C PHE A 309 -0.72 11.32 -11.26
N GLU A 310 -1.14 10.11 -11.62
CA GLU A 310 -0.24 8.95 -11.71
C GLU A 310 0.85 9.20 -12.76
N SER A 311 0.47 9.78 -13.90
CA SER A 311 1.38 10.15 -14.98
C SER A 311 2.37 11.25 -14.54
N ALA A 312 1.91 12.30 -13.86
CA ALA A 312 2.78 13.36 -13.35
C ALA A 312 3.74 12.85 -12.25
N ASN A 313 3.25 11.99 -11.37
CA ASN A 313 4.05 11.36 -10.32
C ASN A 313 5.10 10.40 -10.91
N ALA A 314 4.72 9.57 -11.89
CA ALA A 314 5.66 8.73 -12.62
C ALA A 314 6.74 9.56 -13.33
N ALA A 315 6.37 10.71 -13.94
CA ALA A 315 7.31 11.59 -14.64
C ALA A 315 8.44 12.09 -13.72
N VAL A 316 8.09 12.62 -12.53
CA VAL A 316 9.10 13.11 -11.58
C VAL A 316 10.00 11.98 -11.08
N MET A 317 9.43 10.80 -10.80
CA MET A 317 10.18 9.64 -10.29
C MET A 317 11.11 9.03 -11.34
N TYR A 318 10.69 8.98 -12.61
CA TYR A 318 11.52 8.47 -13.69
C TYR A 318 12.70 9.40 -13.98
N HIS A 319 12.45 10.70 -13.96
CA HIS A 319 13.52 11.69 -14.11
C HIS A 319 14.49 11.69 -12.92
N ALA A 320 13.99 11.58 -11.68
CA ALA A 320 14.82 11.46 -10.49
C ALA A 320 15.78 10.28 -10.59
N ARG A 321 15.27 9.12 -11.06
CA ARG A 321 16.09 7.93 -11.25
C ARG A 321 17.20 8.16 -12.27
N ASN A 322 16.93 8.89 -13.35
CA ASN A 322 17.93 9.23 -14.36
C ASN A 322 19.01 10.15 -13.77
N LEU A 323 18.63 11.19 -13.01
CA LEU A 323 19.57 12.11 -12.36
C LEU A 323 20.47 11.39 -11.34
N VAL A 324 19.88 10.61 -10.44
CA VAL A 324 20.63 9.84 -9.43
C VAL A 324 21.56 8.83 -10.10
N HIS A 325 21.10 8.12 -11.13
CA HIS A 325 21.93 7.18 -11.88
C HIS A 325 23.12 7.88 -12.55
N LEU A 326 22.89 9.04 -13.19
CA LEU A 326 23.96 9.80 -13.83
C LEU A 326 24.96 10.33 -12.80
N ASN A 327 24.50 10.77 -11.63
CA ASN A 327 25.36 11.18 -10.54
C ASN A 327 26.29 10.03 -10.10
N LYS A 328 25.71 8.86 -9.75
CA LYS A 328 26.49 7.68 -9.34
C LYS A 328 27.49 7.22 -10.40
N LYS A 329 27.14 7.33 -11.68
CA LYS A 329 28.05 6.99 -12.78
C LYS A 329 29.21 7.99 -12.89
N THR A 330 28.94 9.27 -12.65
CA THR A 330 29.95 10.33 -12.72
C THR A 330 30.92 10.26 -11.55
N THR A 331 30.46 9.85 -10.36
CA THR A 331 31.30 9.66 -9.18
C THR A 331 32.06 8.32 -9.16
N GLY A 332 31.72 7.38 -10.04
CA GLY A 332 32.33 6.03 -10.10
C GLY A 332 31.66 5.00 -9.18
N GLU A 333 30.80 5.45 -8.26
CA GLU A 333 30.06 4.60 -7.32
C GLU A 333 29.26 3.49 -8.00
N TYR A 334 28.70 3.79 -9.19
CA TYR A 334 27.91 2.80 -9.93
C TYR A 334 28.75 1.57 -10.34
N ASP A 335 29.97 1.81 -10.85
CA ASP A 335 30.84 0.73 -11.32
C ASP A 335 31.42 -0.05 -10.13
N GLU A 336 31.74 0.64 -9.02
CA GLU A 336 32.17 0.01 -7.77
C GLU A 336 31.09 -0.88 -7.15
N GLU A 337 29.84 -0.39 -7.08
CA GLU A 337 28.69 -1.17 -6.60
C GLU A 337 28.48 -2.41 -7.48
N LEU A 338 28.46 -2.25 -8.81
CA LEU A 338 28.30 -3.38 -9.73
C LEU A 338 29.42 -4.42 -9.62
N ASP A 339 30.67 -3.99 -9.51
CA ASP A 339 31.80 -4.91 -9.38
C ASP A 339 31.79 -5.64 -8.04
N ALA A 340 31.32 -5.00 -6.96
CA ALA A 340 31.10 -5.64 -5.68
C ALA A 340 29.96 -6.68 -5.75
N LEU A 341 28.86 -6.36 -6.46
CA LEU A 341 27.72 -7.26 -6.65
C LEU A 341 28.06 -8.49 -7.51
N ARG A 342 28.95 -8.35 -8.50
CA ARG A 342 29.41 -9.49 -9.31
C ARG A 342 30.24 -10.49 -8.48
N LYS A 343 30.87 -10.04 -7.41
CA LYS A 343 31.76 -10.85 -6.56
C LYS A 343 30.97 -11.50 -5.42
N GLY A 344 30.43 -12.68 -5.67
CA GLY A 344 29.93 -13.58 -4.62
C GLY A 344 28.42 -13.56 -4.37
N VAL A 345 27.62 -12.92 -5.23
CA VAL A 345 26.16 -13.05 -5.19
C VAL A 345 25.74 -14.37 -5.85
N LYS A 346 24.97 -15.19 -5.13
CA LYS A 346 24.41 -16.45 -5.66
C LYS A 346 23.02 -16.20 -6.24
N ALA A 347 22.78 -16.69 -7.45
CA ALA A 347 21.44 -16.69 -8.03
C ALA A 347 20.55 -17.70 -7.30
N GLU A 348 19.45 -17.24 -6.70
CA GLU A 348 18.47 -18.06 -6.00
C GLU A 348 17.04 -17.73 -6.48
N TRP A 349 16.16 -18.73 -6.45
CA TRP A 349 14.72 -18.56 -6.66
C TRP A 349 14.07 -18.10 -5.35
N LEU A 350 13.64 -16.85 -5.30
CA LEU A 350 13.31 -16.12 -4.07
C LEU A 350 11.81 -16.04 -3.77
N GLU A 351 10.97 -16.65 -4.61
CA GLU A 351 9.52 -16.70 -4.47
C GLU A 351 9.08 -17.24 -3.10
N ASN A 352 9.89 -18.05 -2.40
CA ASN A 352 9.54 -18.52 -1.05
C ASN A 352 9.72 -17.47 0.06
N TRP A 353 10.44 -16.36 -0.16
CA TRP A 353 10.71 -15.37 0.89
C TRP A 353 9.50 -14.48 1.17
N TYR A 354 9.00 -13.77 0.15
CA TYR A 354 7.93 -12.79 0.29
C TYR A 354 6.53 -13.30 -0.12
N ASP A 355 6.42 -14.47 -0.76
CA ASP A 355 5.11 -15.08 -1.08
C ASP A 355 4.68 -16.16 -0.06
N GLY A 356 5.49 -16.44 0.96
CA GLY A 356 5.12 -17.31 2.07
C GLY A 356 4.43 -16.55 3.20
N LEU A 357 3.58 -17.22 3.99
CA LEU A 357 3.11 -16.66 5.26
C LEU A 357 4.28 -16.59 6.25
N GLY A 358 4.52 -15.42 6.84
CA GLY A 358 5.57 -15.25 7.84
C GLY A 358 5.04 -15.00 9.26
N PHE A 359 5.89 -15.23 10.25
CA PHE A 359 5.63 -14.91 11.67
C PHE A 359 6.72 -14.01 12.22
N CYS A 360 6.34 -12.95 12.92
CA CYS A 360 7.24 -12.03 13.61
C CYS A 360 7.05 -12.11 15.12
N THR A 361 8.14 -12.26 15.87
CA THR A 361 8.08 -12.45 17.34
C THR A 361 7.77 -11.19 18.14
N TRP A 362 7.81 -9.99 17.55
CA TRP A 362 7.78 -8.71 18.29
C TRP A 362 6.55 -8.55 19.20
N ASN A 363 5.35 -8.43 18.64
CA ASN A 363 4.13 -8.26 19.45
C ASN A 363 3.70 -9.58 20.12
N ALA A 364 4.06 -10.72 19.53
CA ALA A 364 3.72 -12.04 20.06
C ALA A 364 4.44 -12.38 21.38
N LEU A 365 5.76 -12.11 21.46
CA LEU A 365 6.63 -12.58 22.56
C LEU A 365 7.19 -11.45 23.43
N GLY A 366 7.06 -10.21 22.95
CA GLY A 366 7.54 -9.01 23.60
C GLY A 366 9.06 -8.92 23.68
N GLN A 367 9.54 -7.88 24.37
CA GLN A 367 10.97 -7.55 24.41
C GLN A 367 11.84 -8.59 25.12
N ARG A 368 11.32 -9.40 26.06
CA ARG A 368 12.16 -10.37 26.80
C ARG A 368 12.23 -11.69 26.06
N LEU A 369 12.98 -11.71 24.96
CA LEU A 369 13.10 -12.86 24.07
C LEU A 369 14.08 -13.91 24.63
N THR A 370 13.76 -15.18 24.43
CA THR A 370 14.56 -16.35 24.86
C THR A 370 14.39 -17.45 23.80
N ASP A 371 15.36 -18.35 23.66
CA ASP A 371 15.24 -19.49 22.74
C ASP A 371 13.98 -20.34 23.02
N GLU A 372 13.66 -20.60 24.29
CA GLU A 372 12.47 -21.36 24.70
C GLU A 372 11.16 -20.73 24.20
N LYS A 373 10.98 -19.41 24.41
CA LYS A 373 9.81 -18.68 23.91
C LYS A 373 9.67 -18.77 22.38
N VAL A 374 10.77 -18.64 21.64
CA VAL A 374 10.75 -18.74 20.17
C VAL A 374 10.31 -20.14 19.74
N ILE A 375 10.87 -21.17 20.37
CA ILE A 375 10.54 -22.58 20.06
C ILE A 375 9.09 -22.90 20.41
N ASN A 376 8.61 -22.48 21.59
CA ASN A 376 7.23 -22.68 22.00
C ASN A 376 6.25 -21.97 21.05
N ALA A 377 6.62 -20.79 20.53
CA ALA A 377 5.78 -20.07 19.57
C ALA A 377 5.62 -20.83 18.25
N VAL A 378 6.73 -21.33 17.67
CA VAL A 378 6.66 -22.11 16.42
C VAL A 378 6.01 -23.48 16.63
N ASP A 379 6.17 -24.09 17.81
CA ASP A 379 5.45 -25.31 18.20
C ASP A 379 3.94 -25.07 18.22
N ALA A 380 3.47 -23.98 18.86
CA ALA A 380 2.06 -23.65 18.92
C ALA A 380 1.44 -23.38 17.54
N LEU A 381 2.19 -22.72 16.63
CA LEU A 381 1.75 -22.55 15.24
C LEU A 381 1.58 -23.90 14.53
N ALA A 382 2.54 -24.81 14.69
CA ALA A 382 2.49 -26.15 14.10
C ALA A 382 1.33 -26.99 14.65
N GLU A 383 1.06 -26.91 15.96
CA GLU A 383 -0.07 -27.57 16.63
C GLU A 383 -1.43 -27.12 16.07
N HIS A 384 -1.53 -25.86 15.62
CA HIS A 384 -2.72 -25.30 14.96
C HIS A 384 -2.70 -25.45 13.43
N ASN A 385 -1.75 -26.24 12.88
CA ASN A 385 -1.56 -26.45 11.45
C ASN A 385 -1.26 -25.15 10.66
N ILE A 386 -0.69 -24.14 11.31
CA ILE A 386 -0.21 -22.91 10.68
C ILE A 386 1.22 -23.14 10.22
N LYS A 387 1.38 -23.50 8.95
CA LYS A 387 2.69 -23.76 8.36
C LYS A 387 3.30 -22.48 7.80
N ILE A 388 3.99 -21.72 8.64
CA ILE A 388 4.73 -20.54 8.18
C ILE A 388 5.94 -20.96 7.33
N THR A 389 6.32 -20.10 6.38
CA THR A 389 7.52 -20.29 5.56
C THR A 389 8.70 -19.47 6.11
N SER A 390 8.40 -18.32 6.71
CA SER A 390 9.39 -17.35 7.19
C SER A 390 9.18 -17.04 8.68
N LEU A 391 10.26 -17.06 9.47
CA LEU A 391 10.28 -16.64 10.87
C LEU A 391 11.21 -15.43 11.01
N ILE A 392 10.71 -14.36 11.64
CA ILE A 392 11.51 -13.20 12.03
C ILE A 392 11.68 -13.23 13.55
N ILE A 393 12.90 -13.50 14.00
CA ILE A 393 13.32 -13.35 15.39
C ILE A 393 13.66 -11.85 15.58
N ASP A 394 12.71 -11.12 16.13
CA ASP A 394 12.78 -9.67 16.30
C ASP A 394 13.72 -9.26 17.46
N ASP A 395 13.75 -7.97 17.79
CA ASP A 395 14.69 -7.34 18.72
C ASP A 395 14.88 -8.09 20.06
N ASN A 396 16.08 -7.92 20.65
CA ASN A 396 16.55 -8.39 21.95
C ASN A 396 16.98 -9.87 22.02
N TRP A 397 17.46 -10.43 20.91
CA TRP A 397 18.20 -11.70 20.89
C TRP A 397 19.71 -11.51 21.09
N GLN A 398 20.23 -10.32 20.77
CA GLN A 398 21.64 -10.01 20.71
C GLN A 398 22.30 -9.92 22.10
N ASN A 399 23.60 -10.22 22.17
CA ASN A 399 24.44 -9.87 23.31
C ASN A 399 24.69 -8.35 23.35
N ILE A 400 23.98 -7.66 24.23
CA ILE A 400 24.04 -6.20 24.42
C ILE A 400 24.55 -5.86 25.81
N ASP A 401 25.06 -4.63 25.98
CA ASP A 401 25.24 -4.09 27.31
C ASP A 401 23.88 -3.67 27.88
N TYR A 402 23.81 -3.51 29.20
CA TYR A 402 22.61 -3.05 29.90
C TYR A 402 22.91 -1.70 30.58
N ARG A 403 23.60 -0.80 29.85
CA ARG A 403 23.94 0.54 30.34
C ARG A 403 22.78 1.50 30.13
N GLY A 404 22.55 2.39 31.10
CA GLY A 404 21.44 3.34 31.05
C GLY A 404 20.15 2.77 31.65
N GLU A 405 19.04 3.42 31.35
CA GLU A 405 17.72 3.18 31.93
C GLU A 405 16.78 2.38 31.01
N GLY A 406 17.14 2.17 29.72
CA GLY A 406 16.32 1.39 28.80
C GLY A 406 16.97 1.02 27.46
N GLN A 407 16.24 0.25 26.65
CA GLN A 407 16.75 -0.38 25.41
C GLN A 407 17.47 0.59 24.45
N PHE A 408 17.02 1.84 24.41
CA PHE A 408 17.54 2.88 23.51
C PHE A 408 18.98 3.33 23.83
N GLN A 409 19.50 2.94 25.00
CA GLN A 409 20.82 3.28 25.52
C GLN A 409 21.78 2.08 25.54
N HIS A 410 21.29 0.89 25.19
CA HIS A 410 22.11 -0.32 25.17
C HIS A 410 23.00 -0.34 23.92
N GLY A 411 24.26 -0.75 24.11
CA GLY A 411 25.25 -0.94 23.05
C GLY A 411 25.44 -2.41 22.69
N TRP A 412 25.82 -2.70 21.45
CA TRP A 412 26.08 -4.07 20.99
C TRP A 412 27.47 -4.57 21.41
N ASN A 413 27.56 -5.75 22.05
CA ASN A 413 28.82 -6.28 22.60
C ASN A 413 29.56 -7.26 21.67
N ASP A 414 28.85 -8.26 21.14
CA ASP A 414 29.39 -9.38 20.36
C ASP A 414 28.33 -9.92 19.38
N PHE A 415 28.75 -10.63 18.34
CA PHE A 415 27.83 -11.16 17.32
C PHE A 415 26.91 -12.26 17.83
N GLU A 416 27.33 -13.03 18.83
CA GLU A 416 26.53 -14.13 19.39
C GLU A 416 25.29 -13.62 20.13
N ALA A 417 24.27 -14.47 20.22
CA ALA A 417 23.07 -14.20 21.02
C ALA A 417 23.40 -14.03 22.51
N GLU A 418 22.53 -13.36 23.27
CA GLU A 418 22.69 -13.14 24.72
C GLU A 418 22.80 -14.49 25.46
N PRO A 419 23.94 -14.83 26.08
CA PRO A 419 24.17 -16.15 26.66
C PRO A 419 23.19 -16.54 27.76
N LYS A 420 22.57 -15.56 28.46
CA LYS A 420 21.56 -15.87 29.49
C LYS A 420 20.23 -16.31 28.91
N THR A 421 19.85 -15.80 27.74
CA THR A 421 18.55 -16.06 27.10
C THR A 421 18.65 -17.03 25.93
N PHE A 422 19.86 -17.24 25.40
CA PHE A 422 20.23 -18.21 24.37
C PHE A 422 21.48 -19.01 24.83
N PRO A 423 21.36 -19.88 25.85
CA PRO A 423 22.51 -20.50 26.52
C PRO A 423 23.36 -21.42 25.63
N LYS A 424 22.84 -21.86 24.49
CA LYS A 424 23.55 -22.68 23.50
C LYS A 424 23.87 -21.92 22.20
N GLY A 425 23.67 -20.60 22.20
CA GLY A 425 23.90 -19.72 21.05
C GLY A 425 22.80 -19.81 19.99
N LEU A 426 22.85 -18.87 19.04
CA LEU A 426 21.83 -18.72 18.00
C LEU A 426 21.72 -19.97 17.09
N LYS A 427 22.87 -20.59 16.79
CA LYS A 427 22.94 -21.78 15.92
C LYS A 427 22.15 -22.96 16.46
N ASP A 428 22.19 -23.21 17.78
CA ASP A 428 21.44 -24.32 18.40
C ASP A 428 19.93 -24.08 18.26
N THR A 429 19.48 -22.86 18.56
CA THR A 429 18.07 -22.46 18.43
C THR A 429 17.56 -22.66 17.01
N VAL A 430 18.29 -22.16 16.00
CA VAL A 430 17.90 -22.29 14.59
C VAL A 430 17.91 -23.75 14.13
N SER A 431 18.91 -24.53 14.54
CA SER A 431 19.00 -25.96 14.20
C SER A 431 17.80 -26.74 14.75
N ARG A 432 17.43 -26.51 16.02
CA ARG A 432 16.25 -27.13 16.64
C ARG A 432 14.94 -26.76 15.95
N ILE A 433 14.78 -25.50 15.54
CA ILE A 433 13.60 -25.05 14.79
C ILE A 433 13.50 -25.81 13.47
N ARG A 434 14.60 -25.91 12.70
CA ARG A 434 14.59 -26.58 11.38
C ARG A 434 14.42 -28.09 11.47
N GLU A 435 15.02 -28.74 12.47
CA GLU A 435 14.89 -30.18 12.70
C GLU A 435 13.44 -30.56 13.01
N LYS A 436 12.73 -29.73 13.76
CA LYS A 436 11.34 -30.00 14.17
C LYS A 436 10.30 -29.49 13.15
N HIS A 437 10.57 -28.36 12.49
CA HIS A 437 9.61 -27.64 11.64
C HIS A 437 10.15 -27.43 10.22
N SER A 438 10.09 -28.46 9.39
CA SER A 438 10.65 -28.45 8.03
C SER A 438 9.97 -27.45 7.07
N ASN A 439 8.80 -26.92 7.42
CA ASN A 439 8.12 -25.86 6.65
C ASN A 439 8.81 -24.50 6.77
N ILE A 440 9.51 -24.23 7.89
CA ILE A 440 10.22 -22.98 8.14
C ILE A 440 11.52 -22.98 7.32
N GLN A 441 11.42 -22.42 6.12
CA GLN A 441 12.53 -22.36 5.18
C GLN A 441 13.45 -21.19 5.46
N HIS A 442 12.87 -20.06 5.91
CA HIS A 442 13.60 -18.82 6.12
C HIS A 442 13.54 -18.38 7.57
N VAL A 443 14.71 -18.21 8.19
CA VAL A 443 14.84 -17.60 9.52
C VAL A 443 15.63 -16.31 9.36
N ALA A 444 15.03 -15.19 9.72
CA ALA A 444 15.66 -13.88 9.74
C ALA A 444 15.78 -13.34 11.17
N VAL A 445 16.78 -12.49 11.39
CA VAL A 445 16.97 -11.80 12.68
C VAL A 445 16.94 -10.29 12.53
N TRP A 446 16.48 -9.61 13.58
CA TRP A 446 16.51 -8.15 13.66
C TRP A 446 17.89 -7.63 14.08
N HIS A 447 18.32 -6.49 13.53
CA HIS A 447 19.43 -5.68 14.09
C HIS A 447 19.32 -4.21 13.64
N ALA A 448 19.98 -3.27 14.32
CA ALA A 448 20.06 -1.89 13.85
C ALA A 448 21.27 -1.67 12.90
N LEU A 449 21.21 -0.63 12.05
CA LEU A 449 22.27 -0.34 11.06
C LEU A 449 23.61 0.03 11.69
N LEU A 450 23.61 0.77 12.79
CA LEU A 450 24.82 1.30 13.42
C LEU A 450 25.29 0.48 14.64
N GLY A 451 24.68 -0.69 14.86
CA GLY A 451 24.93 -1.57 16.00
C GLY A 451 23.64 -2.01 16.67
N TYR A 452 23.48 -1.72 17.96
CA TYR A 452 22.18 -1.72 18.65
C TYR A 452 21.64 -0.28 18.72
N TRP A 453 20.58 -0.01 19.49
CA TRP A 453 19.96 1.33 19.56
C TRP A 453 20.91 2.47 19.99
N ALA A 454 21.96 2.18 20.77
CA ALA A 454 23.02 3.13 21.12
C ALA A 454 24.38 2.82 20.45
N GLY A 455 24.37 2.11 19.32
CA GLY A 455 25.57 1.72 18.60
C GLY A 455 26.27 0.51 19.23
N LEU A 456 27.59 0.58 19.34
CA LEU A 456 28.40 -0.46 19.99
C LEU A 456 28.61 -0.15 21.46
N ALA A 457 28.74 -1.20 22.27
CA ALA A 457 29.28 -1.06 23.61
C ALA A 457 30.75 -0.59 23.51
N PRO A 458 31.12 0.59 24.03
CA PRO A 458 32.43 1.21 23.77
C PRO A 458 33.66 0.38 24.20
N ASP A 459 33.50 -0.48 25.20
CA ASP A 459 34.50 -1.41 25.75
C ASP A 459 34.17 -2.88 25.44
N GLY A 460 33.14 -3.12 24.62
CA GLY A 460 32.72 -4.42 24.15
C GLY A 460 33.73 -5.07 23.21
N LYS A 461 33.50 -6.34 22.89
CA LYS A 461 34.41 -7.12 22.04
C LYS A 461 34.45 -6.57 20.60
N LEU A 462 33.32 -6.15 20.06
CA LEU A 462 33.25 -5.54 18.73
C LEU A 462 34.06 -4.25 18.65
N ALA A 463 33.90 -3.33 19.60
CA ALA A 463 34.65 -2.06 19.65
C ALA A 463 36.17 -2.25 19.81
N LYS A 464 36.61 -3.36 20.40
CA LYS A 464 38.04 -3.74 20.50
C LYS A 464 38.59 -4.40 19.24
N THR A 465 37.72 -5.01 18.44
CA THR A 465 38.11 -5.83 17.27
C THR A 465 38.20 -4.99 16.00
N TYR A 466 37.31 -4.01 15.86
CA TYR A 466 37.22 -3.15 14.69
C TYR A 466 37.57 -1.70 15.05
N LYS A 467 38.05 -0.94 14.08
CA LYS A 467 38.24 0.50 14.22
C LYS A 467 36.89 1.18 14.42
N THR A 468 36.78 2.00 15.46
CA THR A 468 35.56 2.74 15.79
C THR A 468 35.77 4.24 15.73
N VAL A 469 34.67 4.98 15.60
CA VAL A 469 34.60 6.44 15.74
C VAL A 469 33.47 6.79 16.70
N GLU A 470 33.66 7.85 17.49
CA GLU A 470 32.60 8.43 18.32
C GLU A 470 31.87 9.50 17.51
N VAL A 471 30.55 9.39 17.43
CA VAL A 471 29.66 10.36 16.77
C VAL A 471 28.65 10.90 17.78
N VAL A 472 28.09 12.08 17.48
CA VAL A 472 27.04 12.69 18.30
C VAL A 472 25.73 12.68 17.53
N ARG A 473 24.65 12.25 18.18
CA ARG A 473 23.29 12.24 17.65
C ARG A 473 22.42 13.31 18.32
N GLU A 474 21.45 13.79 17.55
CA GLU A 474 20.33 14.57 18.06
C GLU A 474 19.33 13.67 18.80
N ASP A 475 18.70 14.19 19.86
CA ASP A 475 17.59 13.49 20.53
C ASP A 475 16.38 13.36 19.62
N ALA A 476 15.62 12.27 19.79
CA ALA A 476 14.32 12.15 19.17
C ALA A 476 13.33 13.06 19.90
N GLN A 477 12.94 14.15 19.24
CA GLN A 477 11.85 15.01 19.70
C GLN A 477 10.53 14.24 19.83
N ARG A 478 10.33 13.19 19.03
CA ARG A 478 9.14 12.33 19.04
C ARG A 478 9.30 11.22 20.10
N ARG A 479 8.25 10.98 20.89
CA ARG A 479 8.17 9.98 21.99
C ARG A 479 9.19 10.20 23.14
N ASN A 480 9.93 11.32 23.17
CA ASN A 480 11.00 11.60 24.13
C ASN A 480 11.99 10.43 24.27
N LEU A 481 12.28 9.74 23.16
CA LEU A 481 13.23 8.63 23.19
C LEU A 481 14.65 9.18 23.41
N PRO A 482 15.42 8.65 24.37
CA PRO A 482 16.76 9.12 24.68
C PRO A 482 17.77 8.62 23.63
N LEU A 483 17.60 9.05 22.37
CA LEU A 483 18.47 8.72 21.24
C LEU A 483 19.65 9.68 21.11
N GLY A 484 19.65 10.81 21.83
CA GLY A 484 20.69 11.81 21.72
C GLY A 484 22.00 11.42 22.37
N GLY A 485 23.02 12.24 22.11
CA GLY A 485 24.33 12.13 22.74
C GLY A 485 25.32 11.28 21.96
N LYS A 486 26.40 10.89 22.65
CA LYS A 486 27.53 10.18 22.06
C LYS A 486 27.18 8.73 21.74
N MET A 487 27.67 8.25 20.61
CA MET A 487 27.50 6.88 20.15
C MET A 487 28.82 6.39 19.55
N THR A 488 29.25 5.20 19.93
CA THR A 488 30.39 4.52 19.31
C THR A 488 29.90 3.69 18.14
N VAL A 489 30.45 3.92 16.95
CA VAL A 489 30.11 3.17 15.72
C VAL A 489 31.38 2.66 15.04
N ILE A 490 31.24 1.68 14.14
CA ILE A 490 32.34 1.23 13.29
C ILE A 490 32.76 2.39 12.37
N ALA A 491 34.06 2.61 12.26
CA ALA A 491 34.62 3.61 11.36
C ALA A 491 34.57 3.12 9.91
N LYS A 492 34.53 4.06 8.95
CA LYS A 492 34.40 3.73 7.51
C LYS A 492 35.45 2.75 6.99
N GLU A 493 36.64 2.71 7.59
CA GLU A 493 37.70 1.80 7.14
C GLU A 493 37.40 0.33 7.41
N ASP A 494 36.58 0.02 8.42
CA ASP A 494 36.29 -1.34 8.86
C ASP A 494 34.82 -1.76 8.63
N VAL A 495 33.93 -0.85 8.19
CA VAL A 495 32.47 -1.13 8.11
C VAL A 495 32.12 -2.27 7.16
N HIS A 496 32.78 -2.35 5.99
CA HIS A 496 32.59 -3.45 5.03
C HIS A 496 33.03 -4.80 5.62
N LYS A 497 34.16 -4.81 6.32
CA LYS A 497 34.68 -6.01 6.99
C LYS A 497 33.75 -6.45 8.12
N PHE A 498 33.28 -5.51 8.92
CA PHE A 498 32.35 -5.75 10.01
C PHE A 498 31.06 -6.42 9.53
N TYR A 499 30.42 -5.88 8.49
CA TYR A 499 29.20 -6.46 7.93
C TYR A 499 29.45 -7.83 7.29
N ASP A 500 30.56 -8.01 6.58
CA ASP A 500 30.90 -9.30 5.98
C ASP A 500 31.15 -10.37 7.05
N ASP A 501 31.86 -10.04 8.12
CA ASP A 501 32.09 -10.96 9.25
C ASP A 501 30.79 -11.27 10.01
N PHE A 502 29.96 -10.24 10.28
CA PHE A 502 28.69 -10.42 10.98
C PHE A 502 27.73 -11.32 10.20
N TYR A 503 27.53 -11.05 8.91
CA TYR A 503 26.59 -11.84 8.12
C TYR A 503 27.12 -13.23 7.78
N ARG A 504 28.45 -13.40 7.68
CA ARG A 504 29.06 -14.74 7.64
C ARG A 504 28.78 -15.52 8.92
N PHE A 505 28.86 -14.88 10.10
CA PHE A 505 28.49 -15.50 11.36
C PHE A 505 27.00 -15.92 11.38
N LEU A 506 26.09 -15.01 11.02
CA LEU A 506 24.65 -15.29 10.95
C LEU A 506 24.35 -16.45 9.98
N SER A 507 24.91 -16.40 8.77
CA SER A 507 24.78 -17.48 7.78
C SER A 507 25.30 -18.82 8.33
N SER A 508 26.42 -18.81 9.08
CA SER A 508 26.97 -20.02 9.72
C SER A 508 26.10 -20.60 10.85
N CYS A 509 25.20 -19.77 11.40
CA CYS A 509 24.15 -20.16 12.36
C CYS A 509 22.88 -20.67 11.67
N GLY A 510 22.80 -20.59 10.34
CA GLY A 510 21.61 -20.97 9.57
C GLY A 510 20.56 -19.87 9.44
N ILE A 511 20.92 -18.61 9.67
CA ILE A 511 20.08 -17.45 9.34
C ILE A 511 20.12 -17.20 7.84
N ASP A 512 18.96 -16.96 7.24
CA ASP A 512 18.81 -16.72 5.80
C ASP A 512 18.64 -15.25 5.44
N GLY A 513 18.36 -14.39 6.40
CA GLY A 513 18.04 -13.00 6.14
C GLY A 513 18.05 -12.12 7.38
N VAL A 514 17.82 -10.83 7.17
CA VAL A 514 17.82 -9.83 8.24
C VAL A 514 16.68 -8.83 8.11
N LYS A 515 16.16 -8.36 9.25
CA LYS A 515 15.36 -7.14 9.34
C LYS A 515 16.27 -6.06 9.93
N THR A 516 16.69 -5.11 9.10
CA THR A 516 17.64 -4.08 9.53
C THR A 516 16.91 -2.79 9.80
N ASP A 517 16.93 -2.41 11.07
CA ASP A 517 16.14 -1.33 11.62
C ASP A 517 16.98 -0.10 11.97
N ALA A 518 16.28 0.93 12.42
CA ALA A 518 16.87 2.21 12.82
C ALA A 518 17.86 2.81 11.79
N GLN A 519 17.67 2.54 10.50
CA GLN A 519 18.58 3.01 9.45
C GLN A 519 18.64 4.54 9.39
N PHE A 520 17.55 5.21 9.76
CA PHE A 520 17.47 6.66 9.88
C PHE A 520 18.49 7.29 10.85
N MET A 521 19.11 6.52 11.76
CA MET A 521 20.04 7.08 12.74
C MET A 521 21.20 7.82 12.07
N THR A 522 21.54 7.47 10.83
CA THR A 522 22.54 8.19 10.04
C THR A 522 22.15 9.65 9.76
N ASP A 523 20.84 9.97 9.65
CA ASP A 523 20.33 11.34 9.50
C ASP A 523 20.13 12.08 10.85
N THR A 524 20.42 11.41 11.98
CA THR A 524 20.43 12.05 13.32
C THR A 524 21.82 12.49 13.76
N LEU A 525 22.87 12.06 13.04
CA LEU A 525 24.24 12.49 13.31
C LEU A 525 24.30 14.02 13.20
N VAL A 526 25.02 14.70 14.09
CA VAL A 526 25.13 16.18 14.10
C VAL A 526 26.20 16.68 13.12
N SER A 527 27.37 16.03 13.12
CA SER A 527 28.54 16.45 12.32
C SER A 527 28.31 16.21 10.82
N ALA A 528 28.49 17.26 10.01
CA ALA A 528 28.45 17.18 8.55
C ALA A 528 29.51 16.20 8.03
N LYS A 529 30.70 16.18 8.65
CA LYS A 529 31.76 15.24 8.30
C LYS A 529 31.33 13.80 8.55
N ALA A 530 30.73 13.52 9.71
CA ALA A 530 30.25 12.17 10.02
C ALA A 530 29.17 11.69 9.03
N ARG A 531 28.24 12.56 8.61
CA ARG A 531 27.25 12.22 7.58
C ARG A 531 27.90 11.89 6.23
N ARG A 532 28.79 12.76 5.74
CA ARG A 532 29.54 12.52 4.49
C ARG A 532 30.37 11.24 4.51
N ASP A 533 31.02 10.95 5.63
CA ASP A 533 31.94 9.81 5.75
C ASP A 533 31.23 8.48 6.00
N LEU A 534 30.02 8.46 6.57
CA LEU A 534 29.39 7.24 7.09
C LEU A 534 28.08 6.85 6.39
N ILE A 535 27.27 7.78 5.88
CA ILE A 535 25.93 7.43 5.35
C ILE A 535 26.06 6.41 4.21
N THR A 536 26.76 6.76 3.13
CA THR A 536 26.89 5.90 1.94
C THR A 536 27.67 4.63 2.28
N GLU A 537 28.75 4.73 3.04
CA GLU A 537 29.58 3.59 3.46
C GLU A 537 28.80 2.52 4.22
N TYR A 538 27.94 2.91 5.17
CA TYR A 538 27.09 1.95 5.88
C TYR A 538 26.01 1.35 4.97
N LEU A 539 25.39 2.16 4.11
CA LEU A 539 24.35 1.68 3.18
C LEU A 539 24.93 0.69 2.16
N ASP A 540 26.12 0.95 1.64
CA ASP A 540 26.81 0.06 0.71
C ASP A 540 27.30 -1.22 1.39
N ALA A 541 27.96 -1.10 2.55
CA ALA A 541 28.42 -2.27 3.31
C ALA A 541 27.25 -3.20 3.68
N TRP A 542 26.13 -2.63 4.11
CA TRP A 542 24.90 -3.35 4.41
C TRP A 542 24.31 -4.01 3.15
N THR A 543 24.18 -3.27 2.05
CA THR A 543 23.60 -3.78 0.80
C THR A 543 24.43 -4.93 0.23
N ILE A 544 25.74 -4.72 0.10
CA ILE A 544 26.68 -5.68 -0.50
C ILE A 544 26.72 -6.95 0.35
N SER A 545 26.81 -6.82 1.67
CA SER A 545 26.86 -7.98 2.57
C SER A 545 25.53 -8.73 2.59
N SER A 546 24.40 -8.03 2.57
CA SER A 546 23.07 -8.65 2.47
C SER A 546 22.97 -9.50 1.20
N LEU A 547 23.35 -8.95 0.06
CA LEU A 547 23.32 -9.66 -1.22
C LEU A 547 24.29 -10.84 -1.29
N ARG A 548 25.46 -10.73 -0.65
CA ARG A 548 26.46 -11.79 -0.60
C ARG A 548 26.03 -12.99 0.25
N HIS A 549 25.45 -12.74 1.42
CA HIS A 549 25.18 -13.79 2.41
C HIS A 549 23.72 -14.26 2.44
N PHE A 550 22.79 -13.39 2.03
CA PHE A 550 21.33 -13.61 2.14
C PHE A 550 20.60 -13.43 0.80
N SER A 551 21.32 -13.11 -0.28
CA SER A 551 20.72 -12.67 -1.54
C SER A 551 19.76 -11.50 -1.29
N VAL A 552 18.48 -11.58 -1.64
CA VAL A 552 17.54 -10.45 -1.45
C VAL A 552 16.80 -10.48 -0.12
N LYS A 553 17.10 -11.44 0.77
CA LYS A 553 16.36 -11.68 2.02
C LYS A 553 16.74 -10.67 3.10
N ALA A 554 16.45 -9.41 2.83
CA ALA A 554 16.63 -8.29 3.73
C ALA A 554 15.36 -7.44 3.77
N ILE A 555 14.98 -7.00 4.97
CA ILE A 555 13.92 -6.03 5.21
C ILE A 555 14.59 -4.74 5.64
N SER A 556 14.47 -3.68 4.83
CA SER A 556 14.88 -2.34 5.18
C SER A 556 13.79 -1.70 6.04
N CYS A 557 14.10 -1.35 7.29
CA CYS A 557 13.15 -0.80 8.24
C CYS A 557 13.64 0.53 8.81
N MET A 558 12.70 1.42 9.15
CA MET A 558 12.96 2.79 9.61
C MET A 558 13.92 3.55 8.67
N SER A 559 13.71 3.40 7.36
CA SER A 559 14.69 3.74 6.33
C SER A 559 14.17 4.76 5.30
N GLN A 560 13.12 5.51 5.65
CA GLN A 560 12.50 6.48 4.74
C GLN A 560 13.10 7.90 4.88
N THR A 561 14.40 8.00 5.19
CA THR A 561 15.12 9.27 5.12
C THR A 561 15.40 9.62 3.65
N PRO A 562 15.42 10.90 3.25
CA PRO A 562 15.68 11.29 1.87
C PRO A 562 16.96 10.65 1.30
N ASP A 563 18.07 10.66 2.03
CA ASP A 563 19.32 10.03 1.58
C ASP A 563 19.13 8.55 1.24
N ILE A 564 18.46 7.76 2.09
CA ILE A 564 18.23 6.33 1.82
C ILE A 564 17.27 6.14 0.64
N LEU A 565 16.19 6.92 0.58
CA LEU A 565 15.17 6.84 -0.47
C LEU A 565 15.79 7.02 -1.86
N PHE A 566 16.64 8.03 -2.03
CA PHE A 566 17.25 8.35 -3.32
C PHE A 566 18.53 7.56 -3.58
N TYR A 567 19.40 7.36 -2.60
CA TYR A 567 20.68 6.69 -2.79
C TYR A 567 20.54 5.17 -2.93
N SER A 568 19.70 4.58 -2.08
CA SER A 568 19.58 3.12 -1.94
C SER A 568 18.30 2.57 -2.57
N GLN A 569 17.17 3.22 -2.39
CA GLN A 569 15.88 2.61 -2.75
C GLN A 569 15.41 3.00 -4.15
N LEU A 570 15.83 4.13 -4.73
CA LEU A 570 15.43 4.55 -6.08
C LEU A 570 16.13 3.81 -7.24
N PRO A 571 17.45 3.51 -7.16
CA PRO A 571 18.17 2.81 -8.23
C PRO A 571 17.68 1.38 -8.47
N ARG A 572 17.63 0.96 -9.74
CA ARG A 572 17.16 -0.38 -10.19
C ARG A 572 18.30 -1.29 -10.67
N ASN A 573 19.54 -1.02 -10.26
CA ASN A 573 20.73 -1.81 -10.58
C ASN A 573 20.92 -3.05 -9.69
N ARG A 574 20.03 -3.24 -8.72
CA ARG A 574 20.02 -4.35 -7.76
C ARG A 574 18.62 -4.95 -7.64
N PRO A 575 18.45 -6.19 -7.14
CA PRO A 575 17.13 -6.73 -6.89
C PRO A 575 16.34 -5.88 -5.89
N ALA A 576 15.02 -5.86 -6.02
CA ALA A 576 14.16 -5.22 -5.04
C ALA A 576 14.22 -5.94 -3.69
N ILE A 577 14.22 -5.17 -2.61
CA ILE A 577 14.18 -5.67 -1.22
C ILE A 577 12.86 -5.30 -0.55
N LEU A 578 12.51 -5.98 0.52
CA LEU A 578 11.38 -5.58 1.35
C LEU A 578 11.70 -4.26 2.05
N CYS A 579 10.76 -3.32 2.08
CA CYS A 579 10.94 -2.04 2.77
C CYS A 579 9.68 -1.71 3.58
N ARG A 580 9.84 -1.52 4.89
CA ARG A 580 8.73 -1.11 5.76
C ARG A 580 8.18 0.24 5.30
N ASN A 581 6.88 0.25 5.01
CA ASN A 581 6.24 1.34 4.28
C ASN A 581 5.61 2.40 5.20
N SER A 582 5.53 2.13 6.51
CA SER A 582 4.98 3.01 7.53
C SER A 582 5.60 2.76 8.90
N ASP A 583 5.18 3.58 9.87
CA ASP A 583 5.36 3.33 11.30
C ASP A 583 4.73 2.00 11.75
N ASP A 584 5.02 1.59 12.99
CA ASP A 584 4.62 0.29 13.53
C ASP A 584 3.11 0.12 13.66
N PHE A 585 2.68 -1.12 13.53
CA PHE A 585 1.36 -1.58 13.97
C PHE A 585 1.31 -1.63 15.51
N PHE A 586 0.47 -0.78 16.10
CA PHE A 586 0.24 -0.71 17.55
C PHE A 586 -1.10 -1.38 17.91
N PRO A 587 -1.10 -2.66 18.36
CA PRO A 587 -2.34 -3.38 18.65
C PRO A 587 -3.19 -2.69 19.73
N GLU A 588 -2.54 -2.07 20.72
CA GLU A 588 -3.22 -1.47 21.87
C GLU A 588 -3.69 -0.01 21.64
N ILE A 589 -3.52 0.55 20.43
CA ILE A 589 -3.91 1.94 20.12
C ILE A 589 -5.01 1.94 19.05
N PRO A 590 -6.30 1.99 19.44
CA PRO A 590 -7.41 1.88 18.51
C PRO A 590 -7.40 2.88 17.35
N SER A 591 -7.01 4.14 17.62
CA SER A 591 -6.94 5.18 16.58
C SER A 591 -5.82 4.95 15.55
N SER A 592 -4.86 4.06 15.85
CA SER A 592 -3.74 3.76 14.96
C SER A 592 -4.12 2.84 13.81
N HIS A 593 -5.13 1.97 13.96
CA HIS A 593 -5.46 0.99 12.91
C HIS A 593 -5.92 1.62 11.59
N PRO A 594 -6.89 2.56 11.59
CA PRO A 594 -7.33 3.20 10.35
C PRO A 594 -6.22 4.09 9.77
N TRP A 595 -5.49 4.80 10.63
CA TRP A 595 -4.34 5.62 10.24
C TRP A 595 -3.25 4.80 9.58
N HIS A 596 -2.91 3.62 10.12
CA HIS A 596 -1.88 2.73 9.61
C HIS A 596 -2.17 2.31 8.18
N VAL A 597 -3.40 1.84 7.90
CA VAL A 597 -3.80 1.42 6.55
C VAL A 597 -3.86 2.61 5.60
N TRP A 598 -4.37 3.76 6.05
CA TRP A 598 -4.43 4.98 5.25
C TRP A 598 -3.04 5.53 4.90
N ALA A 599 -2.12 5.58 5.86
CA ALA A 599 -0.76 6.04 5.67
C ALA A 599 -0.01 5.12 4.71
N ASN A 600 -0.13 3.80 4.87
CA ASN A 600 0.48 2.84 3.95
C ASN A 600 -0.01 3.02 2.50
N ALA A 601 -1.33 3.11 2.30
CA ALA A 601 -1.92 3.26 0.98
C ALA A 601 -1.44 4.53 0.26
N HIS A 602 -1.29 5.63 0.97
CA HIS A 602 -0.80 6.90 0.42
C HIS A 602 0.72 6.93 0.26
N ASN A 603 1.49 6.35 1.19
CA ASN A 603 2.93 6.18 1.04
C ASN A 603 3.27 5.35 -0.22
N SER A 604 2.43 4.37 -0.55
CA SER A 604 2.54 3.58 -1.79
C SER A 604 2.45 4.41 -3.07
N LEU A 605 1.90 5.62 -3.06
CA LEU A 605 1.94 6.53 -4.22
C LEU A 605 3.39 6.86 -4.60
N PHE A 606 4.29 6.93 -3.61
CA PHE A 606 5.72 7.15 -3.82
C PHE A 606 6.50 5.85 -3.88
N THR A 607 6.31 4.95 -2.91
CA THR A 607 7.16 3.75 -2.76
C THR A 607 6.99 2.75 -3.91
N GLN A 608 5.87 2.77 -4.65
CA GLN A 608 5.70 1.98 -5.87
C GLN A 608 6.76 2.28 -6.97
N HIS A 609 7.34 3.47 -6.95
CA HIS A 609 8.34 3.89 -7.94
C HIS A 609 9.77 3.58 -7.50
N LEU A 610 9.97 3.19 -6.25
CA LEU A 610 11.26 2.72 -5.73
C LEU A 610 11.50 1.27 -6.16
N ASN A 611 12.72 0.81 -5.99
CA ASN A 611 13.17 -0.56 -6.18
C ASN A 611 13.01 -1.37 -4.88
N VAL A 612 11.78 -1.38 -4.36
CA VAL A 612 11.42 -2.06 -3.11
C VAL A 612 10.07 -2.75 -3.26
N LEU A 613 9.82 -3.73 -2.40
CA LEU A 613 8.48 -4.26 -2.15
C LEU A 613 7.96 -3.68 -0.83
N PRO A 614 6.93 -2.82 -0.85
CA PRO A 614 6.39 -2.22 0.36
C PRO A 614 5.86 -3.28 1.35
N ASP A 615 6.39 -3.26 2.56
CA ASP A 615 5.96 -4.08 3.69
C ASP A 615 5.06 -3.24 4.60
N TRP A 616 3.78 -3.62 4.67
CA TRP A 616 2.73 -2.93 5.43
C TRP A 616 2.71 -3.34 6.92
N ASP A 617 3.79 -3.97 7.39
CA ASP A 617 4.01 -4.43 8.75
C ASP A 617 3.17 -5.64 9.17
N MET A 618 3.62 -6.32 10.23
CA MET A 618 2.90 -7.42 10.86
C MET A 618 1.53 -6.98 11.45
N PHE A 619 0.65 -7.95 11.70
CA PHE A 619 -0.62 -7.71 12.40
C PHE A 619 -1.09 -8.96 13.15
N GLN A 620 -2.12 -8.80 14.00
CA GLN A 620 -2.75 -9.89 14.74
C GLN A 620 -4.05 -10.35 14.07
N THR A 621 -4.21 -11.66 13.91
CA THR A 621 -5.40 -12.32 13.35
C THR A 621 -6.54 -12.42 14.37
N VAL A 622 -6.24 -12.21 15.65
CA VAL A 622 -7.21 -12.11 16.75
C VAL A 622 -7.19 -10.68 17.33
N HIS A 623 -8.04 -9.82 16.77
CA HIS A 623 -8.20 -8.42 17.11
C HIS A 623 -9.49 -7.86 16.48
N ASP A 624 -10.05 -6.79 17.04
CA ASP A 624 -11.24 -6.10 16.51
C ASP A 624 -11.06 -5.57 15.07
N TYR A 625 -9.82 -5.39 14.64
CA TYR A 625 -9.43 -4.92 13.30
C TYR A 625 -8.77 -6.01 12.45
N SER A 626 -8.86 -7.29 12.83
CA SER A 626 -8.12 -8.35 12.12
C SER A 626 -8.51 -8.50 10.66
N GLY A 627 -9.82 -8.53 10.35
CA GLY A 627 -10.28 -8.60 8.96
C GLY A 627 -9.85 -7.37 8.15
N PHE A 628 -9.96 -6.17 8.76
CA PHE A 628 -9.54 -4.90 8.17
C PHE A 628 -8.05 -4.91 7.81
N HIS A 629 -7.19 -5.38 8.71
CA HIS A 629 -5.76 -5.46 8.48
C HIS A 629 -5.35 -6.60 7.53
N ALA A 630 -6.01 -7.76 7.60
CA ALA A 630 -5.81 -8.86 6.66
C ALA A 630 -6.11 -8.43 5.22
N ALA A 631 -7.28 -7.80 5.00
CA ALA A 631 -7.65 -7.28 3.69
C ALA A 631 -6.65 -6.25 3.17
N ALA A 632 -6.21 -5.32 4.02
CA ALA A 632 -5.19 -4.33 3.67
C ALA A 632 -3.87 -4.97 3.21
N ARG A 633 -3.39 -6.01 3.91
CA ARG A 633 -2.16 -6.72 3.52
C ARG A 633 -2.36 -7.52 2.23
N CYS A 634 -3.50 -8.16 2.02
CA CYS A 634 -3.79 -8.89 0.79
C CYS A 634 -3.77 -7.98 -0.45
N VAL A 635 -4.38 -6.79 -0.38
CA VAL A 635 -4.40 -5.85 -1.51
C VAL A 635 -3.13 -5.02 -1.65
N SER A 636 -2.23 -5.01 -0.66
CA SER A 636 -0.99 -4.23 -0.68
C SER A 636 -0.03 -4.65 -1.80
N GLY A 637 -0.08 -5.92 -2.20
CA GLY A 637 0.93 -6.50 -3.10
C GLY A 637 2.28 -6.76 -2.43
N GLY A 638 2.39 -6.64 -1.10
CA GLY A 638 3.57 -6.94 -0.27
C GLY A 638 3.49 -8.26 0.51
N PRO A 639 4.43 -8.50 1.46
CA PRO A 639 4.42 -9.69 2.32
C PRO A 639 3.32 -9.64 3.38
N ILE A 640 3.00 -10.80 3.97
CA ILE A 640 2.08 -10.92 5.10
C ILE A 640 2.78 -11.61 6.28
N TYR A 641 2.93 -10.85 7.37
CA TYR A 641 3.44 -11.34 8.64
C TYR A 641 2.33 -11.32 9.70
N ILE A 642 2.14 -12.45 10.37
CA ILE A 642 1.31 -12.52 11.58
C ILE A 642 2.20 -12.40 12.83
N THR A 643 1.65 -11.86 13.91
CA THR A 643 2.34 -11.69 15.20
C THR A 643 1.40 -12.02 16.36
N ASP A 644 0.58 -13.04 16.15
CA ASP A 644 -0.39 -13.53 17.11
C ASP A 644 0.27 -14.01 18.40
N VAL A 645 -0.43 -13.88 19.51
CA VAL A 645 -0.09 -14.58 20.74
C VAL A 645 -0.11 -16.09 20.43
N PRO A 646 0.96 -16.86 20.75
CA PRO A 646 1.00 -18.28 20.44
C PRO A 646 -0.21 -19.04 20.99
N GLY A 647 -0.93 -19.74 20.10
CA GLY A 647 -2.15 -20.49 20.42
C GLY A 647 -3.44 -19.69 20.26
N GLU A 648 -3.37 -18.39 19.95
CA GLU A 648 -4.52 -17.53 19.72
C GLU A 648 -4.56 -17.09 18.25
N HIS A 649 -5.15 -17.92 17.40
CA HIS A 649 -5.15 -17.72 15.94
C HIS A 649 -6.56 -17.77 15.35
N ASN A 650 -6.84 -16.86 14.42
CA ASN A 650 -8.07 -16.92 13.62
C ASN A 650 -7.82 -17.71 12.32
N MET A 651 -8.07 -19.02 12.35
CA MET A 651 -7.82 -19.91 11.22
C MET A 651 -8.69 -19.58 10.00
N ASP A 652 -9.95 -19.17 10.21
CA ASP A 652 -10.84 -18.78 9.13
C ASP A 652 -10.26 -17.58 8.38
N LEU A 653 -9.74 -16.58 9.10
CA LEU A 653 -9.11 -15.42 8.49
C LEU A 653 -7.78 -15.76 7.80
N ILE A 654 -6.93 -16.58 8.41
CA ILE A 654 -5.67 -17.06 7.80
C ILE A 654 -5.96 -17.79 6.49
N SER A 655 -7.02 -18.60 6.46
CA SER A 655 -7.43 -19.34 5.26
C SER A 655 -7.89 -18.42 4.11
N GLN A 656 -8.37 -17.21 4.40
CA GLN A 656 -8.76 -16.25 3.35
C GLN A 656 -7.56 -15.54 2.72
N MET A 657 -6.43 -15.44 3.43
CA MET A 657 -5.20 -14.79 2.93
C MET A 657 -4.25 -15.77 2.25
N THR A 658 -4.38 -17.08 2.55
CA THR A 658 -3.39 -18.09 2.22
C THR A 658 -3.97 -19.33 1.54
N GLY A 659 -3.10 -20.12 0.92
CA GLY A 659 -3.43 -21.46 0.43
C GLY A 659 -2.24 -22.41 0.53
N MET A 660 -2.52 -23.71 0.58
CA MET A 660 -1.48 -24.74 0.58
C MET A 660 -1.07 -25.07 -0.85
N THR A 661 0.23 -25.04 -1.14
CA THR A 661 0.75 -25.54 -2.41
C THR A 661 0.64 -27.07 -2.46
N PRO A 662 0.71 -27.68 -3.65
CA PRO A 662 0.78 -29.13 -3.82
C PRO A 662 1.97 -29.82 -3.11
N ARG A 663 2.94 -29.04 -2.63
CA ARG A 663 4.10 -29.50 -1.84
C ARG A 663 3.93 -29.27 -0.34
N GLY A 664 2.75 -28.83 0.11
CA GLY A 664 2.43 -28.63 1.51
C GLY A 664 2.97 -27.35 2.13
N LYS A 665 3.39 -26.36 1.32
CA LYS A 665 3.81 -25.03 1.79
C LYS A 665 2.62 -24.09 1.84
N THR A 666 2.61 -23.14 2.78
CA THR A 666 1.59 -22.07 2.81
C THR A 666 2.10 -20.86 2.04
N VAL A 667 1.33 -20.42 1.05
CA VAL A 667 1.60 -19.22 0.25
C VAL A 667 0.48 -18.19 0.41
N ILE A 668 0.83 -16.92 0.23
CA ILE A 668 -0.10 -15.80 0.17
C ILE A 668 -0.47 -15.48 -1.29
N PHE A 669 -1.60 -14.78 -1.48
CA PHE A 669 -2.08 -14.40 -2.82
C PHE A 669 -1.78 -12.93 -3.13
N ARG A 670 -0.51 -12.64 -3.34
CA ARG A 670 -0.02 -11.28 -3.59
C ARG A 670 -0.33 -10.81 -5.01
N PRO A 671 -1.08 -9.69 -5.22
CA PRO A 671 -1.23 -9.08 -6.54
C PRO A 671 0.12 -8.72 -7.18
N SER A 672 0.19 -8.71 -8.52
CA SER A 672 1.45 -8.43 -9.23
C SER A 672 1.77 -6.93 -9.26
N VAL A 673 0.75 -6.07 -9.15
CA VAL A 673 0.91 -4.62 -9.03
C VAL A 673 0.52 -4.18 -7.62
N LEU A 674 1.31 -3.25 -7.08
CA LEU A 674 1.20 -2.80 -5.69
C LEU A 674 -0.10 -2.04 -5.44
N GLY A 675 -0.67 -2.25 -4.25
CA GLY A 675 -1.81 -1.51 -3.75
C GLY A 675 -1.42 -0.12 -3.28
N ARG A 676 -2.23 0.86 -3.69
CA ARG A 676 -2.08 2.27 -3.32
C ARG A 676 -3.45 2.97 -3.27
N SER A 677 -3.51 4.10 -2.58
CA SER A 677 -4.67 5.00 -2.62
C SER A 677 -4.94 5.42 -4.07
N ILE A 678 -6.21 5.45 -4.48
CA ILE A 678 -6.62 6.00 -5.79
C ILE A 678 -7.23 7.40 -5.67
N ASP A 679 -7.39 7.89 -4.44
CA ASP A 679 -7.97 9.18 -4.09
C ASP A 679 -6.89 10.04 -3.41
N GLN A 680 -5.85 10.40 -4.15
CA GLN A 680 -4.64 11.05 -3.63
C GLN A 680 -4.86 12.41 -2.93
N TYR A 681 -6.04 13.03 -3.06
CA TYR A 681 -6.36 14.33 -2.45
C TYR A 681 -7.41 14.24 -1.34
N THR A 682 -7.88 13.03 -1.01
CA THR A 682 -8.89 12.81 0.03
C THR A 682 -8.21 12.77 1.39
N ASP A 683 -8.53 13.75 2.23
CA ASP A 683 -7.96 13.86 3.56
C ASP A 683 -8.48 12.75 4.51
N TYR A 684 -7.69 12.42 5.54
CA TYR A 684 -8.07 11.44 6.56
C TYR A 684 -9.36 11.82 7.31
N HIS A 685 -9.72 13.11 7.35
CA HIS A 685 -10.91 13.64 8.01
C HIS A 685 -12.06 14.00 7.05
N ASP A 686 -11.97 13.69 5.75
CA ASP A 686 -13.01 13.99 4.78
C ASP A 686 -14.23 13.05 4.87
N ASP A 687 -14.25 12.10 5.83
CA ASP A 687 -15.32 11.11 6.04
C ASP A 687 -15.66 10.33 4.76
N SER A 688 -14.62 9.82 4.09
CA SER A 688 -14.69 9.02 2.87
C SER A 688 -14.12 7.62 3.11
N LEU A 689 -14.62 6.64 2.39
CA LEU A 689 -14.05 5.31 2.33
C LEU A 689 -12.69 5.36 1.64
N LEU A 690 -11.67 4.81 2.27
CA LEU A 690 -10.36 4.63 1.65
C LEU A 690 -10.47 3.54 0.59
N LYS A 691 -10.09 3.85 -0.66
CA LYS A 691 -9.97 2.87 -1.74
C LYS A 691 -8.50 2.58 -2.04
N VAL A 692 -8.14 1.30 -2.00
CA VAL A 692 -6.81 0.79 -2.35
C VAL A 692 -6.92 0.00 -3.65
N GLY A 693 -6.41 0.57 -4.73
CA GLY A 693 -6.45 -0.03 -6.06
C GLY A 693 -5.17 -0.79 -6.40
N CYS A 694 -5.31 -2.00 -6.92
CA CYS A 694 -4.25 -2.82 -7.50
C CYS A 694 -4.81 -3.68 -8.65
N TYR A 695 -3.95 -4.47 -9.30
CA TYR A 695 -4.38 -5.52 -10.22
C TYR A 695 -3.38 -6.68 -10.25
N HIS A 696 -3.84 -7.83 -10.73
CA HIS A 696 -2.99 -9.00 -10.94
C HIS A 696 -2.94 -9.40 -12.42
N GLY A 697 -1.76 -9.71 -12.94
CA GLY A 697 -1.53 -10.06 -14.33
C GLY A 697 -0.92 -8.93 -15.16
N ALA A 698 -1.01 -9.05 -16.49
CA ALA A 698 -0.45 -8.08 -17.43
C ALA A 698 -1.23 -6.76 -17.44
N ALA A 699 -0.60 -5.68 -17.92
CA ALA A 699 -1.31 -4.44 -18.17
C ALA A 699 -2.44 -4.67 -19.19
N VAL A 700 -3.55 -3.93 -19.06
CA VAL A 700 -4.76 -4.00 -19.91
C VAL A 700 -5.60 -5.26 -19.74
N THR A 701 -5.02 -6.45 -19.66
CA THR A 701 -5.74 -7.74 -19.56
C THR A 701 -5.73 -8.36 -18.17
N GLY A 702 -4.97 -7.80 -17.24
CA GLY A 702 -4.96 -8.21 -15.84
C GLY A 702 -6.33 -8.04 -15.17
N THR A 703 -6.46 -8.57 -13.97
CA THR A 703 -7.68 -8.52 -13.16
C THR A 703 -7.60 -7.39 -12.12
N PRO A 704 -8.37 -6.31 -12.28
CA PRO A 704 -8.45 -5.23 -11.29
C PRO A 704 -9.03 -5.67 -9.96
N ILE A 705 -8.41 -5.19 -8.87
CA ILE A 705 -8.83 -5.46 -7.48
C ILE A 705 -8.92 -4.11 -6.75
N LEU A 706 -10.00 -3.93 -6.00
CA LEU A 706 -10.27 -2.75 -5.19
C LEU A 706 -10.58 -3.15 -3.75
N GLY A 707 -9.65 -2.85 -2.83
CA GLY A 707 -9.93 -2.89 -1.40
C GLY A 707 -10.62 -1.60 -0.97
N VAL A 708 -11.71 -1.69 -0.22
CA VAL A 708 -12.44 -0.53 0.31
C VAL A 708 -12.51 -0.64 1.83
N PHE A 709 -12.14 0.44 2.52
CA PHE A 709 -11.93 0.45 3.97
C PHE A 709 -12.63 1.65 4.60
N ASN A 710 -13.44 1.41 5.63
CA ASN A 710 -13.99 2.50 6.42
C ASN A 710 -12.96 2.97 7.45
N ILE A 711 -12.32 4.09 7.15
CA ILE A 711 -11.35 4.76 8.02
C ILE A 711 -11.96 5.87 8.87
N SER A 712 -13.28 6.05 8.85
CA SER A 712 -13.98 7.04 9.67
C SER A 712 -14.52 6.43 10.97
N SER A 713 -14.98 7.29 11.88
CA SER A 713 -15.59 6.87 13.16
C SER A 713 -17.11 6.65 13.06
N ARG A 714 -17.63 6.45 11.85
CA ARG A 714 -19.06 6.23 11.60
C ARG A 714 -19.29 5.31 10.39
N PRO A 715 -20.47 4.70 10.24
CA PRO A 715 -20.84 4.04 9.01
C PRO A 715 -20.84 5.02 7.82
N LEU A 716 -20.37 4.56 6.67
CA LEU A 716 -20.35 5.34 5.43
C LEU A 716 -20.90 4.51 4.28
N THR A 717 -21.60 5.20 3.37
CA THR A 717 -22.10 4.64 2.11
C THR A 717 -21.56 5.46 0.94
N GLU A 718 -21.02 4.81 -0.07
CA GLU A 718 -20.55 5.44 -1.30
C GLU A 718 -21.00 4.70 -2.56
N ILE A 719 -21.06 5.42 -3.68
CA ILE A 719 -21.28 4.86 -5.01
C ILE A 719 -19.96 4.91 -5.77
N ILE A 720 -19.39 3.75 -6.07
CA ILE A 720 -18.05 3.62 -6.69
C ILE A 720 -18.20 3.12 -8.13
N PRO A 721 -17.86 3.91 -9.16
CA PRO A 721 -17.92 3.44 -10.54
C PRO A 721 -16.77 2.49 -10.90
N LEU A 722 -17.01 1.62 -11.88
CA LEU A 722 -16.02 0.67 -12.42
C LEU A 722 -14.71 1.35 -12.86
N THR A 723 -14.76 2.61 -13.31
CA THR A 723 -13.57 3.41 -13.69
C THR A 723 -12.59 3.66 -12.55
N ARG A 724 -12.98 3.45 -11.29
CA ARG A 724 -12.07 3.57 -10.14
C ARG A 724 -11.17 2.35 -9.95
N PHE A 725 -11.47 1.23 -10.61
CA PHE A 725 -10.66 0.02 -10.54
C PHE A 725 -9.40 0.18 -11.41
N SER A 726 -8.22 0.03 -10.81
CA SER A 726 -6.95 0.14 -11.53
C SER A 726 -6.83 -0.95 -12.61
N GLY A 727 -6.70 -0.56 -13.88
CA GLY A 727 -6.57 -1.49 -15.01
C GLY A 727 -7.85 -1.72 -15.82
N VAL A 728 -9.00 -1.19 -15.38
CA VAL A 728 -10.23 -1.21 -16.19
C VAL A 728 -10.06 -0.36 -17.45
N THR A 729 -10.62 -0.85 -18.56
CA THR A 729 -10.62 -0.20 -19.88
C THR A 729 -12.04 -0.16 -20.46
N HIS A 730 -12.33 0.87 -21.28
CA HIS A 730 -13.63 1.03 -21.95
C HIS A 730 -13.92 -0.03 -23.03
N SER A 731 -12.89 -0.76 -23.51
CA SER A 731 -13.02 -1.71 -24.62
C SER A 731 -13.42 -3.13 -24.19
N MET A 732 -13.58 -3.38 -22.90
CA MET A 732 -13.84 -4.72 -22.35
C MET A 732 -15.16 -4.77 -21.57
N HIS A 733 -15.72 -5.98 -21.49
CA HIS A 733 -16.81 -6.29 -20.57
C HIS A 733 -16.24 -6.87 -19.29
N TYR A 734 -16.93 -6.61 -18.19
CA TYR A 734 -16.55 -7.07 -16.86
C TYR A 734 -17.73 -7.69 -16.13
N VAL A 735 -17.40 -8.52 -15.16
CA VAL A 735 -18.24 -8.74 -13.97
C VAL A 735 -17.45 -8.36 -12.73
N VAL A 736 -18.13 -7.79 -11.73
CA VAL A 736 -17.53 -7.48 -10.43
C VAL A 736 -18.03 -8.47 -9.40
N ARG A 737 -17.11 -9.04 -8.62
CA ARG A 737 -17.44 -9.96 -7.52
C ARG A 737 -17.01 -9.36 -6.18
N ALA A 738 -17.89 -9.45 -5.18
CA ALA A 738 -17.55 -9.11 -3.78
C ALA A 738 -16.95 -10.32 -3.05
N HIS A 739 -15.92 -10.10 -2.24
CA HIS A 739 -15.28 -11.15 -1.46
C HIS A 739 -16.20 -11.67 -0.35
N SER A 740 -16.81 -10.79 0.44
CA SER A 740 -17.57 -11.19 1.64
C SER A 740 -18.84 -11.99 1.37
N THR A 741 -19.49 -11.76 0.23
CA THR A 741 -20.78 -12.39 -0.12
C THR A 741 -20.66 -13.42 -1.24
N GLY A 742 -19.63 -13.30 -2.07
CA GLY A 742 -19.48 -14.06 -3.30
C GLY A 742 -20.41 -13.66 -4.44
N LEU A 743 -21.27 -12.65 -4.24
CA LEU A 743 -22.19 -12.14 -5.26
C LEU A 743 -21.43 -11.54 -6.45
N VAL A 744 -21.98 -11.73 -7.65
CA VAL A 744 -21.42 -11.25 -8.92
C VAL A 744 -22.39 -10.28 -9.57
N SER A 745 -21.89 -9.16 -10.10
CA SER A 745 -22.69 -8.18 -10.81
C SER A 745 -23.33 -8.76 -12.08
N PRO A 746 -24.30 -8.05 -12.69
CA PRO A 746 -24.59 -8.21 -14.11
C PRO A 746 -23.32 -8.02 -14.96
N LEU A 747 -23.40 -8.42 -16.23
CA LEU A 747 -22.37 -8.03 -17.20
C LEU A 747 -22.42 -6.53 -17.41
N VAL A 748 -21.25 -5.88 -17.34
CA VAL A 748 -21.15 -4.42 -17.41
C VAL A 748 -19.99 -3.98 -18.30
N THR A 749 -20.21 -2.87 -18.98
CA THR A 749 -19.18 -2.00 -19.54
C THR A 749 -19.04 -0.76 -18.67
N VAL A 750 -18.02 0.06 -18.92
CA VAL A 750 -17.73 1.25 -18.10
C VAL A 750 -18.88 2.26 -18.06
N ASP A 751 -19.64 2.37 -19.14
CA ASP A 751 -20.65 3.43 -19.29
C ASP A 751 -22.04 3.02 -18.75
N ASP A 752 -22.23 1.74 -18.41
CA ASP A 752 -23.51 1.23 -17.90
C ASP A 752 -23.85 1.80 -16.51
N ALA A 753 -25.14 2.00 -16.20
CA ALA A 753 -25.57 2.44 -14.87
C ALA A 753 -25.19 1.42 -13.78
N THR A 754 -25.33 0.12 -14.09
CA THR A 754 -25.03 -1.03 -13.23
C THR A 754 -23.52 -1.24 -13.00
N SER A 755 -22.66 -0.53 -13.75
CA SER A 755 -21.19 -0.53 -13.56
C SER A 755 -20.75 0.18 -12.27
N LYS A 756 -21.67 0.85 -11.58
CA LYS A 756 -21.45 1.48 -10.28
C LYS A 756 -21.80 0.51 -9.16
N LEU A 757 -21.04 0.53 -8.08
CA LEU A 757 -21.24 -0.29 -6.89
C LEU A 757 -21.76 0.58 -5.76
N THR A 758 -22.86 0.19 -5.11
CA THR A 758 -23.22 0.77 -3.80
C THR A 758 -22.45 0.04 -2.72
N VAL A 759 -21.65 0.76 -1.94
CA VAL A 759 -20.80 0.18 -0.89
C VAL A 759 -21.10 0.87 0.43
N SER A 760 -21.65 0.12 1.37
CA SER A 760 -21.87 0.55 2.76
C SER A 760 -20.99 -0.24 3.70
N LEU A 761 -20.20 0.46 4.51
CA LEU A 761 -19.32 -0.14 5.49
C LEU A 761 -19.59 0.48 6.86
N GLY A 762 -19.84 -0.36 7.87
CA GLY A 762 -19.81 0.06 9.27
C GLY A 762 -18.41 0.52 9.70
N GLU A 763 -18.29 1.04 10.91
CA GLU A 763 -16.98 1.34 11.49
C GLU A 763 -16.07 0.10 11.42
N ARG A 764 -14.79 0.30 11.10
CA ARG A 764 -13.79 -0.80 10.96
C ARG A 764 -14.12 -1.78 9.83
N GLY A 765 -15.18 -1.53 9.05
CA GLY A 765 -15.62 -2.35 7.95
C GLY A 765 -14.66 -2.30 6.77
N TYR A 766 -14.60 -3.38 6.01
CA TYR A 766 -13.86 -3.48 4.77
C TYR A 766 -14.60 -4.37 3.77
N GLU A 767 -14.25 -4.24 2.49
CA GLU A 767 -14.65 -5.16 1.43
C GLU A 767 -13.53 -5.23 0.38
N ILE A 768 -13.45 -6.33 -0.36
CA ILE A 768 -12.64 -6.42 -1.57
C ILE A 768 -13.55 -6.76 -2.74
N PHE A 769 -13.51 -5.90 -3.76
CA PHE A 769 -14.15 -6.14 -5.03
C PHE A 769 -13.11 -6.50 -6.07
N THR A 770 -13.41 -7.49 -6.91
CA THR A 770 -12.56 -7.86 -8.05
C THR A 770 -13.36 -7.73 -9.33
N ALA A 771 -12.87 -6.95 -10.30
CA ALA A 771 -13.46 -6.83 -11.62
C ALA A 771 -12.76 -7.80 -12.57
N TYR A 772 -13.48 -8.77 -13.10
CA TYR A 772 -12.93 -9.80 -13.98
C TYR A 772 -13.19 -9.43 -15.44
N PRO A 773 -12.15 -9.23 -16.26
CA PRO A 773 -12.33 -9.02 -17.70
C PRO A 773 -12.89 -10.31 -18.34
N LEU A 774 -13.87 -10.15 -19.23
CA LEU A 774 -14.57 -11.27 -19.86
C LEU A 774 -14.03 -11.57 -21.26
N VAL A 775 -13.79 -12.85 -21.53
CA VAL A 775 -13.59 -13.38 -22.88
C VAL A 775 -14.95 -13.70 -23.48
N THR A 776 -15.18 -13.32 -24.74
CA THR A 776 -16.47 -13.47 -25.43
C THR A 776 -16.38 -14.52 -26.53
N PHE A 777 -17.33 -15.45 -26.54
CA PHE A 777 -17.54 -16.44 -27.59
C PHE A 777 -18.94 -16.30 -28.19
N ILE A 778 -19.10 -16.73 -29.43
CA ILE A 778 -20.40 -16.75 -30.13
C ILE A 778 -20.79 -18.22 -30.34
N SER A 779 -21.91 -18.61 -29.77
CA SER A 779 -22.53 -19.92 -29.98
C SER A 779 -23.33 -19.94 -31.27
N GLU A 780 -23.09 -20.95 -32.10
CA GLU A 780 -23.88 -21.27 -33.29
C GLU A 780 -25.12 -22.11 -32.93
N GLY A 781 -25.10 -22.81 -31.79
CA GLY A 781 -26.19 -23.65 -31.25
C GLY A 781 -27.35 -22.90 -30.58
N GLY A 782 -27.35 -21.56 -30.61
CA GLY A 782 -28.47 -20.72 -30.16
C GLY A 782 -28.34 -20.10 -28.77
N LEU A 783 -27.22 -20.29 -28.06
CA LEU A 783 -26.95 -19.61 -26.78
C LEU A 783 -26.54 -18.14 -26.96
N GLY A 784 -26.21 -17.73 -28.19
CA GLY A 784 -25.77 -16.38 -28.53
C GLY A 784 -24.38 -16.08 -27.96
N HIS A 785 -24.21 -14.90 -27.36
CA HIS A 785 -22.93 -14.52 -26.73
C HIS A 785 -22.75 -15.22 -25.38
N VAL A 786 -21.65 -15.96 -25.26
CA VAL A 786 -21.19 -16.60 -24.02
C VAL A 786 -19.96 -15.85 -23.52
N TYR A 787 -20.00 -15.42 -22.26
CA TYR A 787 -18.90 -14.68 -21.63
C TYR A 787 -18.29 -15.52 -20.51
N VAL A 788 -16.97 -15.54 -20.48
CA VAL A 788 -16.20 -16.43 -19.60
C VAL A 788 -15.11 -15.64 -18.88
N ALA A 789 -14.94 -15.90 -17.58
CA ALA A 789 -13.79 -15.41 -16.82
C ALA A 789 -13.29 -16.44 -15.81
N ASN A 790 -11.97 -16.48 -15.65
CA ASN A 790 -11.31 -17.22 -14.58
C ASN A 790 -11.30 -16.36 -13.31
N LEU A 791 -11.98 -16.83 -12.26
CA LEU A 791 -12.12 -16.09 -11.01
C LEU A 791 -10.98 -16.37 -10.01
N GLY A 792 -10.06 -17.27 -10.36
CA GLY A 792 -9.01 -17.74 -9.45
C GLY A 792 -9.59 -18.54 -8.28
N LEU A 793 -8.89 -18.55 -7.14
CA LEU A 793 -9.33 -19.31 -5.98
C LEU A 793 -10.42 -18.55 -5.20
N LEU A 794 -11.60 -19.15 -5.08
CA LEU A 794 -12.73 -18.60 -4.33
C LEU A 794 -12.48 -18.64 -2.82
N GLY A 795 -13.17 -17.76 -2.11
CA GLY A 795 -13.02 -17.60 -0.65
C GLY A 795 -11.69 -16.95 -0.22
N LYS A 796 -10.86 -16.53 -1.18
CA LYS A 796 -9.60 -15.83 -0.93
C LYS A 796 -9.76 -14.33 -1.20
N MET A 797 -9.24 -13.50 -0.29
CA MET A 797 -9.34 -12.03 -0.37
C MET A 797 -8.83 -11.46 -1.70
N THR A 798 -7.78 -12.07 -2.25
CA THR A 798 -7.18 -11.72 -3.56
C THR A 798 -7.02 -12.97 -4.42
N GLY A 799 -8.07 -13.79 -4.50
CA GLY A 799 -8.07 -15.10 -5.18
C GLY A 799 -7.58 -15.13 -6.62
N ALA A 800 -7.78 -14.04 -7.38
CA ALA A 800 -7.23 -13.88 -8.72
C ALA A 800 -5.70 -13.99 -8.76
N ALA A 801 -5.01 -13.57 -7.69
CA ALA A 801 -3.56 -13.67 -7.57
C ALA A 801 -3.04 -15.09 -7.29
N ALA A 802 -3.93 -16.09 -7.19
CA ALA A 802 -3.55 -17.49 -7.20
C ALA A 802 -3.22 -18.01 -8.61
N ILE A 803 -3.74 -17.36 -9.65
CA ILE A 803 -3.52 -17.71 -11.06
C ILE A 803 -2.07 -17.39 -11.41
N VAL A 804 -1.34 -18.37 -11.93
CA VAL A 804 0.02 -18.19 -12.46
C VAL A 804 -0.01 -18.04 -13.98
N ALA A 805 -0.86 -18.82 -14.64
CA ALA A 805 -1.15 -18.72 -16.05
C ALA A 805 -2.62 -19.09 -16.31
N SER A 806 -3.22 -18.45 -17.31
CA SER A 806 -4.57 -18.76 -17.76
C SER A 806 -4.68 -18.49 -19.26
N GLU A 807 -5.27 -19.43 -19.99
CA GLU A 807 -5.59 -19.33 -21.41
C GLU A 807 -7.06 -19.75 -21.60
N ILE A 808 -7.83 -18.99 -22.38
CA ILE A 808 -9.25 -19.26 -22.63
C ILE A 808 -9.50 -19.12 -24.13
N ASP A 809 -9.82 -20.22 -24.79
CA ASP A 809 -9.99 -20.28 -26.23
C ASP A 809 -11.16 -21.15 -26.67
N LEU A 810 -11.56 -21.01 -27.93
CA LEU A 810 -12.49 -21.92 -28.60
C LEU A 810 -11.69 -22.96 -29.38
N THR A 811 -11.88 -24.22 -29.07
CA THR A 811 -11.23 -25.33 -29.77
C THR A 811 -11.83 -25.55 -31.15
N ASP A 812 -11.09 -26.21 -32.05
CA ASP A 812 -11.57 -26.67 -33.35
C ASP A 812 -12.83 -27.56 -33.27
N THR A 813 -13.10 -28.12 -32.09
CA THR A 813 -14.29 -28.95 -31.82
C THR A 813 -15.53 -28.16 -31.37
N GLY A 814 -15.46 -26.82 -31.37
CA GLY A 814 -16.55 -25.94 -30.92
C GLY A 814 -16.73 -25.86 -29.39
N ARG A 815 -15.79 -26.42 -28.63
CA ARG A 815 -15.80 -26.36 -27.15
C ARG A 815 -14.93 -25.21 -26.66
N VAL A 816 -15.40 -24.49 -25.66
CA VAL A 816 -14.58 -23.55 -24.91
C VAL A 816 -13.61 -24.35 -24.04
N PHE A 817 -12.35 -23.96 -24.07
CA PHE A 817 -11.24 -24.55 -23.34
C PHE A 817 -10.58 -23.50 -22.45
N LEU A 818 -10.48 -23.80 -21.16
CA LEU A 818 -9.75 -23.02 -20.18
C LEU A 818 -8.59 -23.87 -19.65
N ASP A 819 -7.35 -23.42 -19.87
CA ASP A 819 -6.14 -23.99 -19.27
C ASP A 819 -5.64 -23.06 -18.17
N THR A 820 -5.72 -23.49 -16.92
CA THR A 820 -5.36 -22.68 -15.75
C THR A 820 -4.27 -23.35 -14.96
N ARG A 821 -3.24 -22.58 -14.58
CA ARG A 821 -2.27 -22.96 -13.56
C ARG A 821 -2.45 -22.14 -12.31
N VAL A 822 -2.62 -22.79 -11.17
CA VAL A 822 -2.72 -22.14 -9.85
C VAL A 822 -1.57 -22.55 -8.93
N LYS A 823 -1.12 -21.61 -8.09
CA LYS A 823 -0.01 -21.84 -7.13
C LYS A 823 -0.41 -22.64 -5.88
N ALA A 824 -1.71 -22.77 -5.61
CA ALA A 824 -2.23 -23.40 -4.40
C ALA A 824 -3.49 -24.21 -4.68
N LEU A 825 -3.74 -25.19 -3.81
CA LEU A 825 -4.98 -25.95 -3.74
C LEU A 825 -6.11 -25.10 -3.13
N GLY A 826 -7.33 -25.30 -3.60
CA GLY A 826 -8.53 -24.62 -3.16
C GLY A 826 -9.67 -24.81 -4.16
N VAL A 827 -10.71 -23.98 -4.05
CA VAL A 827 -11.84 -24.02 -5.00
C VAL A 827 -11.56 -23.02 -6.13
N LEU A 828 -11.34 -23.50 -7.34
CA LEU A 828 -11.20 -22.66 -8.54
C LEU A 828 -12.59 -22.23 -9.02
N GLY A 829 -12.80 -20.94 -9.20
CA GLY A 829 -14.05 -20.38 -9.73
C GLY A 829 -13.94 -20.06 -11.21
N VAL A 830 -14.96 -20.42 -11.99
CA VAL A 830 -15.10 -20.02 -13.39
C VAL A 830 -16.46 -19.38 -13.60
N PHE A 831 -16.50 -18.14 -14.04
CA PHE A 831 -17.74 -17.48 -14.43
C PHE A 831 -18.07 -17.85 -15.88
N ILE A 832 -19.30 -18.30 -16.12
CA ILE A 832 -19.85 -18.61 -17.44
C ILE A 832 -21.25 -18.01 -17.52
N SER A 833 -21.43 -16.98 -18.35
CA SER A 833 -22.69 -16.19 -18.38
C SER A 833 -23.94 -17.00 -18.70
N LYS A 834 -23.79 -18.16 -19.37
CA LYS A 834 -24.87 -19.07 -19.75
C LYS A 834 -24.85 -20.40 -18.99
N LEU A 835 -24.11 -20.50 -17.87
CA LEU A 835 -24.03 -21.75 -17.09
C LEU A 835 -25.39 -22.36 -16.75
N PRO A 836 -26.45 -21.61 -16.37
CA PRO A 836 -27.76 -22.19 -16.06
C PRO A 836 -28.44 -22.89 -17.25
N GLN A 837 -27.96 -22.65 -18.48
CA GLN A 837 -28.46 -23.22 -19.72
C GLN A 837 -27.60 -24.39 -20.21
N ILE A 838 -26.47 -24.68 -19.55
CA ILE A 838 -25.53 -25.73 -19.90
C ILE A 838 -25.74 -26.93 -18.96
N ILE A 839 -25.90 -28.13 -19.52
CA ILE A 839 -26.00 -29.37 -18.75
C ILE A 839 -24.59 -29.85 -18.40
N ILE A 840 -24.19 -29.69 -17.14
CA ILE A 840 -22.83 -30.03 -16.66
C ILE A 840 -22.46 -31.49 -16.95
N ALA A 841 -23.37 -32.43 -16.70
CA ALA A 841 -23.08 -33.87 -16.80
C ALA A 841 -22.70 -34.34 -18.22
N ASP A 842 -23.23 -33.68 -19.26
CA ASP A 842 -23.07 -34.12 -20.65
C ASP A 842 -22.08 -33.24 -21.42
N SER A 843 -21.90 -31.99 -20.98
CA SER A 843 -21.20 -30.96 -21.75
C SER A 843 -19.91 -30.46 -21.10
N LEU A 844 -19.63 -30.78 -19.84
CA LEU A 844 -18.44 -30.32 -19.11
C LEU A 844 -17.45 -31.47 -18.86
N MET A 845 -16.17 -31.23 -19.11
CA MET A 845 -15.08 -32.09 -18.68
C MET A 845 -14.04 -31.26 -17.94
N VAL A 846 -13.71 -31.65 -16.72
CA VAL A 846 -12.65 -31.03 -15.93
C VAL A 846 -11.56 -32.05 -15.67
N THR A 847 -10.31 -31.66 -15.86
CA THR A 847 -9.14 -32.50 -15.56
C THR A 847 -8.13 -31.75 -14.71
N ILE A 848 -7.45 -32.49 -13.83
CA ILE A 848 -6.25 -32.02 -13.13
C ILE A 848 -5.08 -32.86 -13.63
N LEU A 849 -4.02 -32.20 -14.10
CA LEU A 849 -2.85 -32.88 -14.71
C LEU A 849 -3.26 -33.90 -15.80
N GLY A 850 -4.28 -33.56 -16.59
CA GLY A 850 -4.82 -34.40 -17.66
C GLY A 850 -5.69 -35.58 -17.21
N GLN A 851 -5.93 -35.77 -15.90
CA GLN A 851 -6.80 -36.81 -15.38
C GLN A 851 -8.20 -36.25 -15.03
N PRO A 852 -9.30 -36.87 -15.49
CA PRO A 852 -10.65 -36.46 -15.12
C PRO A 852 -10.86 -36.49 -13.61
N ILE A 853 -11.48 -35.44 -13.06
CA ILE A 853 -11.75 -35.34 -11.62
C ILE A 853 -13.09 -35.99 -11.24
N PRO A 854 -13.29 -36.35 -9.96
CA PRO A 854 -14.58 -36.87 -9.49
C PRO A 854 -15.73 -35.87 -9.73
N PRO A 855 -16.89 -36.28 -10.27
CA PRO A 855 -17.97 -35.34 -10.59
C PRO A 855 -18.50 -34.52 -9.40
N HIS A 856 -18.44 -35.04 -8.16
CA HIS A 856 -18.92 -34.32 -6.97
C HIS A 856 -18.02 -33.16 -6.55
N THR A 857 -16.80 -33.06 -7.08
CA THR A 857 -15.90 -31.92 -6.83
C THR A 857 -16.16 -30.75 -7.79
N VAL A 858 -17.22 -30.83 -8.59
CA VAL A 858 -17.66 -29.76 -9.49
C VAL A 858 -19.11 -29.39 -9.14
N THR A 859 -19.32 -28.16 -8.70
CA THR A 859 -20.62 -27.66 -8.26
C THR A 859 -20.93 -26.30 -8.87
N ILE A 860 -22.20 -25.91 -8.84
CA ILE A 860 -22.62 -24.54 -9.15
C ILE A 860 -22.62 -23.77 -7.83
N SER A 861 -22.08 -22.56 -7.82
CA SER A 861 -22.01 -21.73 -6.62
C SER A 861 -23.40 -21.43 -6.09
N THR A 862 -23.56 -21.51 -4.78
CA THR A 862 -24.81 -21.10 -4.12
C THR A 862 -24.99 -19.57 -4.09
N ALA A 863 -23.91 -18.81 -4.32
CA ALA A 863 -23.94 -17.35 -4.35
C ALA A 863 -24.36 -16.80 -5.72
N ASP A 864 -24.04 -17.49 -6.81
CA ASP A 864 -24.39 -17.10 -8.17
C ASP A 864 -24.40 -18.31 -9.11
N ASP A 865 -25.54 -18.56 -9.78
CA ASP A 865 -25.74 -19.73 -10.64
C ASP A 865 -24.94 -19.69 -11.96
N ARG A 866 -24.24 -18.58 -12.22
CA ARG A 866 -23.29 -18.41 -13.35
C ARG A 866 -21.86 -18.75 -12.98
N VAL A 867 -21.59 -19.15 -11.72
CA VAL A 867 -20.25 -19.50 -11.25
C VAL A 867 -20.14 -21.02 -11.05
N LEU A 868 -19.21 -21.61 -11.79
CA LEU A 868 -18.78 -23.00 -11.62
C LEU A 868 -17.68 -23.04 -10.56
N GLU A 869 -17.84 -23.93 -9.58
CA GLU A 869 -16.88 -24.18 -8.51
C GLU A 869 -16.21 -25.53 -8.75
N ILE A 870 -14.88 -25.54 -8.82
CA ILE A 870 -14.06 -26.73 -9.00
C ILE A 870 -13.22 -26.91 -7.74
N ASP A 871 -13.57 -27.86 -6.89
CA ASP A 871 -12.82 -28.16 -5.65
C ASP A 871 -11.55 -28.96 -5.98
N VAL A 872 -10.51 -28.22 -6.35
CA VAL A 872 -9.19 -28.75 -6.70
C VAL A 872 -8.55 -29.45 -5.50
N ASP A 873 -8.77 -28.97 -4.28
CA ASP A 873 -8.17 -29.56 -3.08
C ASP A 873 -8.76 -30.95 -2.77
N THR A 874 -10.09 -31.07 -2.78
CA THR A 874 -10.74 -32.38 -2.57
C THR A 874 -10.41 -33.35 -3.69
N ALA A 875 -10.50 -32.92 -4.96
CA ALA A 875 -10.14 -33.76 -6.11
C ALA A 875 -8.69 -34.25 -6.03
N TRP A 876 -7.75 -33.33 -5.72
CA TRP A 876 -6.33 -33.65 -5.57
C TRP A 876 -6.08 -34.76 -4.54
N LYS A 877 -6.74 -34.66 -3.38
CA LYS A 877 -6.63 -35.62 -2.28
C LYS A 877 -7.23 -36.97 -2.61
N GLU A 878 -8.46 -37.01 -3.13
CA GLU A 878 -9.16 -38.26 -3.45
C GLU A 878 -8.49 -39.06 -4.56
N MET A 879 -7.97 -38.36 -5.57
CA MET A 879 -7.25 -38.97 -6.69
C MET A 879 -5.81 -39.38 -6.32
N GLY A 880 -5.30 -38.98 -5.16
CA GLY A 880 -3.92 -39.25 -4.74
C GLY A 880 -2.87 -38.62 -5.65
N LEU A 881 -3.16 -37.43 -6.19
CA LEU A 881 -2.27 -36.76 -7.15
C LEU A 881 -0.99 -36.27 -6.48
N SER A 882 0.08 -36.21 -7.28
CA SER A 882 1.37 -35.68 -6.88
C SER A 882 1.85 -34.64 -7.88
N SER A 883 2.44 -33.56 -7.38
CA SER A 883 2.92 -32.44 -8.20
C SER A 883 4.19 -32.76 -8.99
N GLY A 884 4.86 -33.88 -8.69
CA GLY A 884 6.11 -34.25 -9.34
C GLY A 884 7.14 -33.11 -9.26
N TRP A 885 7.60 -32.64 -10.42
CA TRP A 885 8.55 -31.52 -10.52
C TRP A 885 7.90 -30.13 -10.53
N SER A 886 6.58 -30.04 -10.70
CA SER A 886 5.83 -28.76 -10.64
C SER A 886 5.58 -28.33 -9.18
N ASN A 887 5.34 -27.04 -8.95
CA ASN A 887 4.77 -26.52 -7.69
C ASN A 887 3.41 -25.82 -7.95
N GLU A 888 2.89 -25.97 -9.17
CA GLU A 888 1.61 -25.44 -9.65
C GLU A 888 0.65 -26.59 -9.94
N VAL A 889 -0.65 -26.31 -9.88
CA VAL A 889 -1.71 -27.25 -10.29
C VAL A 889 -2.28 -26.79 -11.62
N GLU A 890 -2.16 -27.64 -12.63
CA GLU A 890 -2.83 -27.45 -13.92
C GLU A 890 -4.25 -28.00 -13.83
N VAL A 891 -5.23 -27.14 -14.11
CA VAL A 891 -6.66 -27.46 -14.17
C VAL A 891 -7.15 -27.08 -15.56
N LYS A 892 -7.73 -28.04 -16.27
CA LYS A 892 -8.30 -27.83 -17.60
C LYS A 892 -9.80 -28.03 -17.57
N VAL A 893 -10.53 -27.07 -18.12
CA VAL A 893 -11.99 -27.10 -18.21
C VAL A 893 -12.38 -27.04 -19.68
N TYR A 894 -13.21 -27.99 -20.11
CA TYR A 894 -13.79 -28.05 -21.44
C TYR A 894 -15.31 -27.97 -21.30
N PHE A 895 -15.97 -27.05 -22.00
CA PHE A 895 -17.43 -27.09 -22.10
C PHE A 895 -17.94 -26.74 -23.49
N ALA A 896 -19.02 -27.42 -23.89
CA ALA A 896 -19.71 -27.12 -25.13
C ALA A 896 -20.56 -25.86 -24.99
N ILE A 897 -20.55 -25.03 -26.05
CA ILE A 897 -21.45 -23.87 -26.19
C ILE A 897 -22.44 -24.06 -27.35
N ASP A 898 -22.40 -25.22 -28.03
CA ASP A 898 -23.24 -25.56 -29.19
C ASP A 898 -23.97 -26.90 -29.00
#